data_AF-A0A0S8IYH6-F1
#
_entry.id   AF-A0A0S8IYH6-F1
#
_cell.length_a   1.000
_cell.length_b   1.000
_cell.length_c   1.000
_cell.angle_alpha   90.00
_cell.angle_beta   90.00
_cell.angle_gamma   90.00
#
_symmetry.space_group_name_H-M   'P 1'
#
loop_
_entity.id
_entity.type
_entity.pdbx_description
1 polymer ?
#
loop_
_entity_poly.entity_id
_entity_poly.type
_entity_poly.pdbx_seq_one_letter_code
_entity_poly.pdbx_strand_id
1 'polypeptide(L)'
;MFLCGVLVATGIRAADVVEDLSKVRGIKAFDGPESAEALLKKNGFVVVRRFYHRIFSPYLEQGGYSRVGGAESLPPFVTADSLHRTFHVIFEDEIRNVETAFAADMAQITQGMKATLPAMRDAAPDDASRDAVSLAQKYFLVAHLLMADDRPAAGVPQDVAQELRLINAAAGIAESPLFGYRLDYSQFKPRSFYTRTPALRRYFRAMTWYGSTAFLIRSDIQTRAAMAIARAFDATEEARERWQRIDRTYSYLIGPCDDLMPEEYAALIRAMQRGRIKGDPLEWFRNQATALRDPRINSMVLRPEQMGQWRTLTKGMRFFGPRYLPDSELFQEVTVPKVRDRLFPSGLDVMAANGAARARQIMQESAYARDGTYFAGLDRGKVRFDTLKRVGVPSHYAQFLRVLEAVTAPPLDDAPAFARTAAYADKSLMTALGAWASMRHTWQLQAKGSLFCAAGFGTSRIPGYVEPSPAFLQTMRQLVAGTMGALRGIHGVRIERFEDFEALLAKLEGILEKQLSGKRFTNDETTMLRRYGEMLFELQGFHLDWYEDDRLEWMALVSDVHTEALVEQRCLEVATGGAMPIYAVVETPYGRQLVLGAVYSYYEFLQPLANRLTDEAWRRTCDSGKLPPMPDWCRSFIADYDADHLMARVRKGEEVPELVCVADPRVDAFLEKAVQPGGELEGKENYPWALSAAARRVPKKMVPLLMRLVREAPIRLAKTDAGYEYLDGAARKAGWVLADIAGPAEIAALEPLVFGEDRLRAELAVDVCAATRLKEAEHLLLRVIRHARDDRVRSAAFDELECGASWDAVPDVLAQWQAAGEERKQQVLGMLLSIWLDHEDQLERPFPTEAAPEELEASKRHVADFVLGLAEFSTPVERRTNSELALQAWWTAVEMRLPEVVSAIRTRAAEGQPLDRSDLDALQEMGTAEAVETLLLLSRFRQPALRAEVGLLFASLAQDALVRQRLTELLDDRESVPAELRQRVVDPLFVVEKPQVDTEGTWRVCDSVAAGVSSLGQAPPFDAKDATAERDKQIAVLKKWLAGYSAAHHRLKRLYDDGGLFEGEQDPDAEYIGPTDYYTPSGTLDYIREQQERIAEE
;
A
#
# COMPACT_ATOMS: atom_id res chain seq x y z
N MET A 1 -12.46 -66.18 -20.03
CA MET A 1 -11.32 -65.82 -19.17
C MET A 1 -10.01 -65.82 -19.98
N PHE A 2 -9.93 -65.06 -21.08
CA PHE A 2 -8.75 -65.10 -21.98
C PHE A 2 -8.63 -63.86 -22.90
N LEU A 3 -9.01 -62.66 -22.43
CA LEU A 3 -9.10 -61.47 -23.30
C LEU A 3 -8.85 -60.13 -22.57
N CYS A 4 -8.00 -60.16 -21.53
CA CYS A 4 -7.63 -58.96 -20.74
C CYS A 4 -6.10 -58.83 -20.55
N GLY A 5 -5.29 -59.48 -21.39
CA GLY A 5 -3.87 -59.74 -21.11
C GLY A 5 -2.82 -59.01 -21.95
N VAL A 6 -3.20 -58.02 -22.78
CA VAL A 6 -2.28 -57.43 -23.80
C VAL A 6 -2.39 -55.88 -23.89
N LEU A 7 -2.69 -55.20 -22.78
CA LEU A 7 -2.64 -53.72 -22.68
C LEU A 7 -1.86 -53.25 -21.44
N VAL A 8 -0.70 -53.85 -21.24
CA VAL A 8 0.37 -53.35 -20.36
C VAL A 8 1.65 -53.33 -21.20
N ALA A 9 2.53 -52.34 -20.98
CA ALA A 9 3.79 -52.12 -21.70
C ALA A 9 3.71 -51.52 -23.13
N THR A 10 2.79 -50.58 -23.38
CA THR A 10 3.11 -49.42 -24.21
C THR A 10 3.05 -48.15 -23.37
N GLY A 11 4.23 -47.65 -22.97
CA GLY A 11 4.36 -46.33 -22.36
C GLY A 11 4.17 -45.25 -23.42
N ILE A 12 2.91 -44.93 -23.73
CA ILE A 12 2.58 -43.78 -24.58
C ILE A 12 3.02 -42.52 -23.84
N ARG A 13 4.20 -42.00 -24.19
CA ARG A 13 4.56 -40.62 -23.88
C ARG A 13 3.45 -39.74 -24.47
N ALA A 14 2.88 -38.85 -23.67
CA ALA A 14 2.01 -37.80 -24.21
C ALA A 14 2.80 -37.05 -25.29
N ALA A 15 2.19 -36.85 -26.45
CA ALA A 15 2.84 -36.14 -27.56
C ALA A 15 3.10 -34.68 -27.16
N ASP A 16 4.21 -34.13 -27.65
CA ASP A 16 4.58 -32.74 -27.39
C ASP A 16 3.53 -31.79 -27.99
N VAL A 17 2.99 -30.88 -27.19
CA VAL A 17 2.01 -29.87 -27.64
C VAL A 17 2.58 -29.00 -28.78
N VAL A 18 3.90 -28.80 -28.80
CA VAL A 18 4.62 -28.12 -29.88
C VAL A 18 5.80 -28.97 -30.34
N GLU A 19 5.53 -29.84 -31.33
CA GLU A 19 6.52 -30.73 -31.97
C GLU A 19 7.80 -30.03 -32.48
N ASP A 20 7.70 -28.76 -32.87
CA ASP A 20 8.79 -27.99 -33.49
C ASP A 20 8.72 -26.51 -33.11
N LEU A 21 9.63 -26.08 -32.22
CA LEU A 21 9.77 -24.68 -31.80
C LEU A 21 10.31 -23.77 -32.91
N SER A 22 11.03 -24.29 -33.91
CA SER A 22 11.60 -23.45 -34.99
C SER A 22 10.52 -22.80 -35.87
N LYS A 23 9.31 -23.35 -35.84
CA LYS A 23 8.11 -22.81 -36.51
C LYS A 23 7.33 -21.79 -35.65
N VAL A 24 7.75 -21.53 -34.41
CA VAL A 24 7.11 -20.56 -33.50
C VAL A 24 7.73 -19.18 -33.69
N ARG A 25 6.90 -18.16 -33.92
CA ARG A 25 7.37 -16.77 -34.04
C ARG A 25 7.77 -16.20 -32.68
N GLY A 26 8.78 -15.34 -32.65
CA GLY A 26 9.37 -14.83 -31.41
C GLY A 26 10.26 -15.83 -30.65
N ILE A 27 10.45 -17.07 -31.13
CA ILE A 27 11.27 -18.08 -30.42
C ILE A 27 12.73 -17.65 -30.20
N LYS A 28 13.26 -16.72 -31.01
CA LYS A 28 14.59 -16.12 -30.83
C LYS A 28 14.70 -15.19 -29.60
N ALA A 29 13.58 -14.79 -29.01
CA ALA A 29 13.48 -14.02 -27.77
C ALA A 29 13.03 -14.88 -26.57
N PHE A 30 12.99 -16.21 -26.74
CA PHE A 30 12.95 -17.13 -25.61
C PHE A 30 14.29 -17.07 -24.85
N ASP A 31 14.21 -16.92 -23.54
CA ASP A 31 15.37 -16.66 -22.68
C ASP A 31 15.26 -17.59 -21.45
N GLY A 32 15.78 -18.81 -21.61
CA GLY A 32 15.66 -19.89 -20.63
C GLY A 32 16.53 -21.11 -20.98
N PRO A 33 16.78 -22.01 -20.02
CA PRO A 33 17.67 -23.16 -20.19
C PRO A 33 17.09 -24.25 -21.11
N GLU A 34 17.92 -25.22 -21.53
CA GLU A 34 17.50 -26.38 -22.34
C GLU A 34 16.37 -27.20 -21.67
N SER A 35 16.37 -27.27 -20.34
CA SER A 35 15.28 -27.86 -19.54
C SER A 35 13.95 -27.12 -19.72
N ALA A 36 14.00 -25.80 -19.93
CA ALA A 36 12.82 -24.98 -20.20
C ALA A 36 12.33 -25.15 -21.65
N GLU A 37 13.23 -25.27 -22.64
CA GLU A 37 12.85 -25.64 -24.01
C GLU A 37 12.11 -26.98 -24.07
N ALA A 38 12.55 -27.97 -23.30
CA ALA A 38 11.92 -29.29 -23.24
C ALA A 38 10.50 -29.22 -22.67
N LEU A 39 10.29 -28.41 -21.63
CA LEU A 39 8.95 -28.14 -21.08
C LEU A 39 8.08 -27.33 -22.07
N LEU A 40 8.64 -26.35 -22.77
CA LEU A 40 7.93 -25.54 -23.77
C LEU A 40 7.43 -26.38 -24.96
N LYS A 41 8.24 -27.34 -25.45
CA LYS A 41 7.81 -28.34 -26.45
C LYS A 41 6.67 -29.21 -25.91
N LYS A 42 6.92 -29.85 -24.76
CA LYS A 42 6.01 -30.82 -24.14
C LYS A 42 4.65 -30.23 -23.79
N ASN A 43 4.63 -29.10 -23.09
CA ASN A 43 3.43 -28.50 -22.50
C ASN A 43 2.82 -27.40 -23.38
N GLY A 44 3.58 -26.83 -24.33
CA GLY A 44 3.22 -25.61 -25.06
C GLY A 44 3.42 -24.32 -24.26
N PHE A 45 3.93 -24.42 -23.02
CA PHE A 45 4.30 -23.30 -22.16
C PHE A 45 5.39 -23.72 -21.15
N VAL A 46 6.11 -22.76 -20.58
CA VAL A 46 7.07 -22.98 -19.49
C VAL A 46 7.20 -21.75 -18.60
N VAL A 47 7.50 -21.96 -17.32
CA VAL A 47 7.92 -20.90 -16.39
C VAL A 47 9.42 -21.00 -16.16
N VAL A 48 10.15 -19.92 -16.41
CA VAL A 48 11.61 -19.84 -16.14
C VAL A 48 11.80 -19.25 -14.75
N ARG A 49 12.67 -19.85 -13.94
CA ARG A 49 12.87 -19.50 -12.51
C ARG A 49 13.80 -18.27 -12.35
N ARG A 50 13.57 -17.21 -13.13
CA ARG A 50 14.18 -15.89 -12.97
C ARG A 50 13.25 -15.08 -12.07
N PHE A 51 13.76 -14.47 -11.00
CA PHE A 51 12.93 -13.74 -10.05
C PHE A 51 13.05 -12.24 -10.27
N TYR A 52 11.92 -11.59 -10.53
CA TYR A 52 11.79 -10.14 -10.62
C TYR A 52 11.19 -9.56 -9.35
N HIS A 53 11.58 -8.36 -8.96
CA HIS A 53 11.10 -7.72 -7.75
C HIS A 53 9.61 -7.37 -7.84
N ARG A 54 9.04 -7.16 -9.04
CA ARG A 54 7.58 -7.00 -9.23
C ARG A 54 7.05 -7.87 -10.38
N ILE A 55 5.76 -8.24 -10.33
CA ILE A 55 5.08 -9.06 -11.37
C ILE A 55 4.95 -8.37 -12.72
N PHE A 56 5.22 -7.07 -12.78
CA PHE A 56 5.17 -6.31 -14.01
C PHE A 56 6.50 -6.22 -14.74
N SER A 57 7.59 -6.38 -14.01
CA SER A 57 8.95 -6.23 -14.52
C SER A 57 9.29 -7.17 -15.68
N PRO A 58 8.78 -8.43 -15.74
CA PRO A 58 8.89 -9.28 -16.94
C PRO A 58 8.35 -8.64 -18.23
N TYR A 59 7.39 -7.73 -18.12
CA TYR A 59 6.77 -7.03 -19.25
C TYR A 59 7.43 -5.66 -19.54
N LEU A 60 8.18 -5.06 -18.59
CA LEU A 60 9.02 -3.87 -18.85
C LEU A 60 10.38 -4.21 -19.42
N GLU A 61 11.06 -5.24 -18.90
CA GLU A 61 12.45 -5.55 -19.26
C GLU A 61 12.61 -5.93 -20.75
N GLN A 62 11.52 -6.35 -21.41
CA GLN A 62 11.49 -6.58 -22.86
C GLN A 62 11.22 -5.32 -23.71
N GLY A 63 10.83 -4.19 -23.11
CA GLY A 63 10.40 -2.99 -23.81
C GLY A 63 11.22 -1.71 -23.56
N GLY A 64 11.87 -1.58 -22.41
CA GLY A 64 12.49 -0.33 -21.96
C GLY A 64 13.99 -0.15 -22.29
N TYR A 65 14.34 1.08 -22.69
CA TYR A 65 15.64 1.78 -22.71
C TYR A 65 16.99 1.01 -22.66
N SER A 66 17.21 0.08 -21.72
CA SER A 66 18.53 -0.51 -21.45
C SER A 66 19.04 -1.50 -22.51
N ARG A 67 18.21 -1.95 -23.46
CA ARG A 67 18.64 -2.85 -24.55
C ARG A 67 19.06 -2.11 -25.82
N VAL A 68 20.27 -1.56 -25.80
CA VAL A 68 21.02 -1.17 -27.01
C VAL A 68 21.38 -2.42 -27.82
N GLY A 69 20.43 -2.92 -28.64
CA GLY A 69 20.64 -4.17 -29.38
C GLY A 69 19.55 -4.66 -30.34
N GLY A 70 18.36 -4.07 -30.37
CA GLY A 70 17.36 -4.34 -31.43
C GLY A 70 16.75 -5.77 -31.46
N ALA A 71 16.58 -6.41 -30.29
CA ALA A 71 15.92 -7.70 -30.18
C ALA A 71 14.39 -7.61 -30.41
N GLU A 72 13.76 -8.72 -30.83
CA GLU A 72 12.30 -8.80 -31.09
C GLU A 72 11.53 -8.98 -29.77
N SER A 73 10.83 -7.94 -29.28
CA SER A 73 10.01 -7.98 -28.06
C SER A 73 8.79 -8.90 -28.20
N LEU A 74 8.49 -9.67 -27.16
CA LEU A 74 7.38 -10.62 -27.15
C LEU A 74 6.03 -9.95 -26.81
N PRO A 75 4.90 -10.42 -27.38
CA PRO A 75 3.58 -9.96 -26.96
C PRO A 75 3.30 -10.31 -25.50
N PRO A 76 2.70 -9.38 -24.73
CA PRO A 76 2.33 -9.64 -23.34
C PRO A 76 1.21 -10.68 -23.28
N PHE A 77 1.41 -11.67 -22.42
CA PHE A 77 0.42 -12.63 -21.98
C PHE A 77 -0.19 -12.13 -20.67
N VAL A 78 -1.40 -11.60 -20.73
CA VAL A 78 -2.15 -11.11 -19.56
C VAL A 78 -2.63 -12.32 -18.77
N THR A 79 -2.07 -12.54 -17.58
CA THR A 79 -2.36 -13.72 -16.76
C THR A 79 -3.45 -13.46 -15.72
N ALA A 80 -4.09 -14.53 -15.24
CA ALA A 80 -4.88 -14.45 -14.01
C ALA A 80 -4.00 -14.09 -12.81
N ASP A 81 -2.71 -14.51 -12.85
CA ASP A 81 -1.70 -14.15 -11.87
C ASP A 81 -1.59 -12.65 -11.75
N SER A 82 -1.19 -11.95 -12.82
CA SER A 82 -0.94 -10.51 -12.84
C SER A 82 -2.16 -9.66 -12.46
N LEU A 83 -3.37 -10.06 -12.86
CA LEU A 83 -4.61 -9.33 -12.54
C LEU A 83 -4.99 -9.47 -11.07
N HIS A 84 -4.95 -10.69 -10.53
CA HIS A 84 -5.06 -10.85 -9.08
C HIS A 84 -3.90 -10.15 -8.37
N ARG A 85 -2.71 -10.16 -9.00
CA ARG A 85 -1.48 -9.46 -8.61
C ARG A 85 -1.54 -7.94 -8.90
N THR A 86 -2.69 -7.38 -9.32
CA THR A 86 -2.95 -5.92 -9.34
C THR A 86 -4.11 -5.45 -8.46
N PHE A 87 -5.19 -6.22 -8.35
CA PHE A 87 -6.31 -5.95 -7.42
C PHE A 87 -5.84 -5.66 -5.99
N HIS A 88 -5.10 -6.62 -5.44
CA HIS A 88 -3.78 -6.38 -4.92
C HIS A 88 -3.56 -5.08 -4.09
N VAL A 89 -2.70 -4.11 -4.45
CA VAL A 89 -2.28 -3.02 -3.52
C VAL A 89 -3.35 -1.96 -3.45
N ILE A 90 -4.19 -1.89 -4.48
CA ILE A 90 -5.41 -1.11 -4.45
C ILE A 90 -6.27 -1.58 -3.26
N PHE A 91 -6.23 -2.88 -2.92
CA PHE A 91 -6.75 -3.38 -1.66
C PHE A 91 -5.81 -3.19 -0.44
N GLU A 92 -4.51 -3.50 -0.48
CA GLU A 92 -3.62 -3.36 0.71
C GLU A 92 -3.38 -1.90 1.16
N ASP A 93 -3.04 -0.98 0.25
CA ASP A 93 -2.88 0.45 0.55
C ASP A 93 -4.15 1.02 1.18
N GLU A 94 -5.30 0.72 0.58
CA GLU A 94 -6.55 1.34 0.99
C GLU A 94 -7.09 0.66 2.26
N ILE A 95 -6.78 -0.62 2.54
CA ILE A 95 -6.99 -1.23 3.87
C ILE A 95 -6.05 -0.61 4.93
N ARG A 96 -4.78 -0.31 4.61
CA ARG A 96 -3.91 0.47 5.51
C ARG A 96 -4.52 1.84 5.82
N ASN A 97 -5.12 2.48 4.83
CA ASN A 97 -5.79 3.79 5.00
C ASN A 97 -7.05 3.65 5.90
N VAL A 98 -7.90 2.64 5.66
CA VAL A 98 -9.04 2.25 6.54
C VAL A 98 -8.59 2.02 7.98
N GLU A 99 -7.51 1.25 8.19
CA GLU A 99 -7.04 0.92 9.54
C GLU A 99 -6.34 2.09 10.24
N THR A 100 -5.78 3.02 9.48
CA THR A 100 -5.29 4.30 10.02
C THR A 100 -6.46 5.14 10.55
N ALA A 101 -7.56 5.25 9.79
CA ALA A 101 -8.79 5.90 10.27
C ALA A 101 -9.41 5.15 11.49
N PHE A 102 -9.42 3.81 11.47
CA PHE A 102 -9.92 3.00 12.58
C PHE A 102 -9.02 3.04 13.82
N ALA A 103 -7.75 3.45 13.72
CA ALA A 103 -6.90 3.68 14.89
C ALA A 103 -7.38 4.89 15.70
N ALA A 104 -7.79 5.97 15.04
CA ALA A 104 -8.40 7.14 15.68
C ALA A 104 -9.76 6.77 16.32
N ASP A 105 -10.62 6.04 15.60
CA ASP A 105 -11.88 5.53 16.17
C ASP A 105 -11.63 4.63 17.41
N MET A 106 -10.64 3.74 17.35
CA MET A 106 -10.29 2.85 18.45
C MET A 106 -9.78 3.62 19.68
N ALA A 107 -8.99 4.68 19.49
CA ALA A 107 -8.57 5.57 20.57
C ALA A 107 -9.79 6.23 21.24
N GLN A 108 -10.73 6.78 20.46
CA GLN A 108 -11.94 7.42 20.97
C GLN A 108 -12.88 6.44 21.69
N ILE A 109 -13.11 5.24 21.13
CA ILE A 109 -13.87 4.16 21.80
C ILE A 109 -13.21 3.82 23.14
N THR A 110 -11.89 3.63 23.15
CA THR A 110 -11.13 3.29 24.36
C THR A 110 -11.22 4.39 25.43
N GLN A 111 -11.18 5.66 25.01
CA GLN A 111 -11.33 6.81 25.90
C GLN A 111 -12.75 6.90 26.49
N GLY A 112 -13.80 6.74 25.68
CA GLY A 112 -15.18 6.69 26.15
C GLY A 112 -15.42 5.55 27.17
N MET A 113 -14.92 4.34 26.87
CA MET A 113 -15.01 3.21 27.79
C MET A 113 -14.24 3.44 29.10
N LYS A 114 -13.05 4.08 29.04
CA LYS A 114 -12.29 4.52 30.24
C LYS A 114 -13.04 5.58 31.06
N ALA A 115 -13.82 6.45 30.43
CA ALA A 115 -14.57 7.51 31.11
C ALA A 115 -15.81 6.98 31.85
N THR A 116 -16.52 6.01 31.28
CA THR A 116 -17.76 5.46 31.85
C THR A 116 -17.52 4.48 33.01
N LEU A 117 -16.47 3.65 32.95
CA LEU A 117 -16.24 2.58 33.93
C LEU A 117 -15.94 3.03 35.39
N PRO A 118 -15.32 4.20 35.69
CA PRO A 118 -15.16 4.72 37.05
C PRO A 118 -16.49 4.84 37.83
N ALA A 119 -17.48 5.55 37.28
CA ALA A 119 -18.78 5.71 37.94
C ALA A 119 -19.48 4.35 38.19
N MET A 120 -19.27 3.37 37.31
CA MET A 120 -19.77 2.00 37.47
C MET A 120 -19.07 1.21 38.59
N ARG A 121 -17.81 1.55 38.91
CA ARG A 121 -17.04 0.95 40.00
C ARG A 121 -17.49 1.51 41.35
N ASP A 122 -17.75 2.81 41.41
CA ASP A 122 -18.19 3.48 42.63
C ASP A 122 -19.64 3.11 42.98
N ALA A 123 -20.48 2.86 41.97
CA ALA A 123 -21.82 2.31 42.11
C ALA A 123 -21.88 0.78 42.25
N ALA A 124 -20.75 0.08 42.41
CA ALA A 124 -20.74 -1.39 42.52
C ALA A 124 -21.29 -1.86 43.89
N PRO A 125 -22.29 -2.77 43.91
CA PRO A 125 -23.01 -3.14 45.13
C PRO A 125 -22.24 -4.08 46.08
N ASP A 126 -21.22 -4.75 45.56
CA ASP A 126 -20.39 -5.73 46.27
C ASP A 126 -18.94 -5.67 45.77
N ASP A 127 -18.01 -6.16 46.59
CA ASP A 127 -16.57 -6.07 46.29
C ASP A 127 -16.19 -6.89 45.04
N ALA A 128 -16.81 -8.05 44.82
CA ALA A 128 -16.60 -8.88 43.64
C ALA A 128 -17.00 -8.17 42.33
N SER A 129 -18.03 -7.32 42.37
CA SER A 129 -18.42 -6.44 41.27
C SER A 129 -17.46 -5.27 41.11
N ARG A 130 -16.95 -4.71 42.21
CA ARG A 130 -15.94 -3.64 42.17
C ARG A 130 -14.63 -4.13 41.55
N ASP A 131 -14.21 -5.36 41.87
CA ASP A 131 -13.06 -6.04 41.29
C ASP A 131 -13.28 -6.38 39.82
N ALA A 132 -14.48 -6.84 39.44
CA ALA A 132 -14.85 -7.08 38.06
C ALA A 132 -14.83 -5.80 37.19
N VAL A 133 -15.33 -4.67 37.72
CA VAL A 133 -15.18 -3.37 37.04
C VAL A 133 -13.71 -2.93 37.04
N SER A 134 -12.92 -3.22 38.08
CA SER A 134 -11.49 -2.93 38.06
C SER A 134 -10.72 -3.74 37.01
N LEU A 135 -11.10 -5.00 36.74
CA LEU A 135 -10.57 -5.79 35.63
C LEU A 135 -10.91 -5.14 34.28
N ALA A 136 -12.15 -4.67 34.10
CA ALA A 136 -12.55 -3.92 32.90
C ALA A 136 -11.77 -2.59 32.74
N GLN A 137 -11.54 -1.85 33.84
CA GLN A 137 -10.71 -0.64 33.83
C GLN A 137 -9.27 -0.94 33.40
N LYS A 138 -8.65 -1.99 33.98
CA LYS A 138 -7.28 -2.42 33.64
C LYS A 138 -7.17 -2.87 32.17
N TYR A 139 -8.18 -3.57 31.67
CA TYR A 139 -8.26 -4.01 30.28
C TYR A 139 -8.21 -2.85 29.27
N PHE A 140 -9.03 -1.81 29.47
CA PHE A 140 -9.00 -0.60 28.63
C PHE A 140 -7.77 0.29 28.91
N LEU A 141 -7.20 0.23 30.11
CA LEU A 141 -5.94 0.92 30.42
C LEU A 141 -4.75 0.31 29.65
N VAL A 142 -4.66 -1.02 29.54
CA VAL A 142 -3.66 -1.68 28.67
C VAL A 142 -3.82 -1.20 27.22
N ALA A 143 -5.03 -1.27 26.65
CA ALA A 143 -5.27 -0.85 25.28
C ALA A 143 -4.88 0.62 25.02
N HIS A 144 -5.25 1.52 25.94
CA HIS A 144 -4.88 2.94 25.87
C HIS A 144 -3.36 3.16 25.93
N LEU A 145 -2.66 2.47 26.83
CA LEU A 145 -1.20 2.55 26.96
C LEU A 145 -0.44 1.85 25.82
N LEU A 146 -1.12 1.06 24.97
CA LEU A 146 -0.57 0.55 23.71
C LEU A 146 -0.77 1.53 22.54
N MET A 147 -1.69 2.49 22.65
CA MET A 147 -2.00 3.47 21.61
C MET A 147 -1.40 4.86 21.84
N ALA A 148 -1.05 5.21 23.09
CA ALA A 148 -0.37 6.45 23.42
C ALA A 148 1.07 6.50 22.86
N ASP A 149 1.54 7.70 22.53
CA ASP A 149 2.94 7.97 22.16
C ASP A 149 3.87 8.07 23.37
N ASP A 150 3.33 8.49 24.52
CA ASP A 150 4.09 8.71 25.75
C ASP A 150 4.44 7.43 26.51
N ARG A 151 5.49 7.54 27.35
CA ARG A 151 5.79 6.52 28.36
C ARG A 151 4.66 6.47 29.41
N PRO A 152 4.27 5.29 29.91
CA PRO A 152 3.26 5.17 30.96
C PRO A 152 3.66 5.98 32.20
N ALA A 153 2.76 6.88 32.63
CA ALA A 153 2.95 7.75 33.78
C ALA A 153 3.13 6.98 35.10
N ALA A 154 3.69 7.64 36.11
CA ALA A 154 3.80 7.07 37.46
C ALA A 154 2.40 6.73 38.03
N GLY A 155 2.26 5.51 38.58
CA GLY A 155 1.01 5.03 39.19
C GLY A 155 0.26 3.95 38.40
N VAL A 156 0.77 3.48 37.25
CA VAL A 156 0.19 2.32 36.55
C VAL A 156 0.22 1.05 37.44
N PRO A 157 -0.88 0.30 37.58
CA PRO A 157 -0.93 -0.95 38.36
C PRO A 157 0.12 -1.99 37.94
N GLN A 158 0.66 -2.73 38.91
CA GLN A 158 1.77 -3.69 38.68
C GLN A 158 1.41 -4.80 37.67
N ASP A 159 0.16 -5.26 37.67
CA ASP A 159 -0.35 -6.27 36.74
C ASP A 159 -0.46 -5.73 35.31
N VAL A 160 -1.03 -4.53 35.12
CA VAL A 160 -1.01 -3.78 33.85
C VAL A 160 0.42 -3.55 33.36
N ALA A 161 1.33 -3.15 34.25
CA ALA A 161 2.74 -2.95 33.92
C ALA A 161 3.50 -4.26 33.63
N GLN A 162 2.97 -5.43 34.02
CA GLN A 162 3.52 -6.74 33.66
C GLN A 162 2.94 -7.23 32.32
N GLU A 163 1.64 -7.04 32.10
CA GLU A 163 0.96 -7.31 30.84
C GLU A 163 1.60 -6.54 29.68
N LEU A 164 1.82 -5.23 29.85
CA LEU A 164 2.50 -4.38 28.88
C LEU A 164 3.95 -4.81 28.60
N ARG A 165 4.66 -5.41 29.58
CA ARG A 165 6.01 -5.96 29.36
C ARG A 165 5.99 -7.23 28.51
N LEU A 166 5.02 -8.12 28.72
CA LEU A 166 4.85 -9.33 27.92
C LEU A 166 4.45 -8.99 26.47
N ILE A 167 3.53 -8.03 26.30
CA ILE A 167 3.09 -7.52 24.99
C ILE A 167 4.24 -6.86 24.22
N ASN A 168 5.02 -5.99 24.86
CA ASN A 168 6.14 -5.32 24.19
C ASN A 168 7.34 -6.24 23.92
N ALA A 169 7.56 -7.26 24.75
CA ALA A 169 8.56 -8.31 24.49
C ALA A 169 8.16 -9.22 23.31
N ALA A 170 6.85 -9.36 23.04
CA ALA A 170 6.28 -10.07 21.91
C ALA A 170 6.86 -11.49 21.69
N ALA A 171 7.03 -12.25 22.76
CA ALA A 171 7.81 -13.49 22.76
C ALA A 171 7.13 -14.65 23.50
N GLY A 172 6.91 -15.76 22.77
CA GLY A 172 6.50 -17.04 23.35
C GLY A 172 5.15 -17.06 24.05
N ILE A 173 4.93 -18.07 24.90
CA ILE A 173 3.64 -18.34 25.54
C ILE A 173 3.74 -18.22 27.06
N ALA A 174 3.15 -17.17 27.62
CA ALA A 174 3.12 -16.88 29.06
C ALA A 174 1.68 -16.77 29.59
N GLU A 175 1.51 -16.68 30.91
CA GLU A 175 0.21 -16.49 31.56
C GLU A 175 -0.09 -15.00 31.75
N SER A 176 -1.29 -14.54 31.39
CA SER A 176 -1.70 -13.14 31.52
C SER A 176 -1.88 -12.74 32.98
N PRO A 177 -1.16 -11.69 33.47
CA PRO A 177 -1.35 -11.14 34.81
C PRO A 177 -2.77 -10.66 35.11
N LEU A 178 -3.54 -10.27 34.09
CA LEU A 178 -4.92 -9.80 34.25
C LEU A 178 -5.97 -10.93 34.16
N PHE A 179 -5.72 -11.98 33.38
CA PHE A 179 -6.74 -12.99 33.05
C PHE A 179 -6.48 -14.41 33.59
N GLY A 180 -5.26 -14.74 34.05
CA GLY A 180 -4.95 -16.05 34.63
C GLY A 180 -5.05 -17.23 33.66
N TYR A 181 -4.87 -16.98 32.36
CA TYR A 181 -4.74 -18.02 31.34
C TYR A 181 -3.60 -17.68 30.36
N ARG A 182 -3.17 -18.66 29.56
CA ARG A 182 -2.02 -18.51 28.67
C ARG A 182 -2.37 -17.83 27.35
N LEU A 183 -1.54 -16.86 26.97
CA LEU A 183 -1.57 -16.16 25.69
C LEU A 183 -0.28 -16.47 24.90
N ASP A 184 -0.39 -16.53 23.57
CA ASP A 184 0.78 -16.48 22.67
C ASP A 184 1.17 -15.02 22.45
N TYR A 185 2.15 -14.53 23.22
CA TYR A 185 2.64 -13.16 23.09
C TYR A 185 3.44 -12.95 21.79
N SER A 186 3.84 -14.01 21.06
CA SER A 186 4.49 -13.84 19.74
C SER A 186 3.58 -13.21 18.69
N GLN A 187 2.26 -13.20 18.91
CA GLN A 187 1.29 -12.52 18.04
C GLN A 187 1.39 -10.99 18.08
N PHE A 188 1.93 -10.40 19.16
CA PHE A 188 2.03 -8.94 19.34
C PHE A 188 3.23 -8.29 18.63
N LYS A 189 3.99 -9.07 17.86
CA LYS A 189 5.07 -8.60 16.98
C LYS A 189 4.47 -7.99 15.70
N PRO A 190 4.63 -6.68 15.43
CA PRO A 190 4.20 -6.09 14.16
C PRO A 190 4.94 -6.73 12.97
N ARG A 191 4.22 -6.85 11.87
CA ARG A 191 4.53 -7.61 10.63
C ARG A 191 3.54 -7.16 9.56
N SER A 192 3.72 -7.48 8.27
CA SER A 192 2.93 -6.86 7.19
C SER A 192 3.08 -5.32 7.21
N PHE A 193 2.23 -4.58 6.48
CA PHE A 193 2.28 -3.12 6.42
C PHE A 193 2.18 -2.42 7.79
N TYR A 194 1.75 -3.13 8.85
CA TYR A 194 1.81 -2.63 10.23
C TYR A 194 3.22 -2.31 10.72
N THR A 195 4.29 -2.76 10.05
CA THR A 195 5.67 -2.35 10.39
C THR A 195 5.98 -0.91 9.96
N ARG A 196 5.22 -0.30 9.02
CA ARG A 196 5.59 0.96 8.36
C ARG A 196 5.60 2.17 9.29
N THR A 197 4.50 2.48 9.99
CA THR A 197 4.39 3.70 10.82
C THR A 197 4.30 3.42 12.33
N PRO A 198 4.68 4.37 13.21
CA PRO A 198 4.48 4.23 14.66
C PRO A 198 3.02 3.96 15.04
N ALA A 199 2.08 4.70 14.42
CA ALA A 199 0.65 4.57 14.66
C ALA A 199 0.12 3.16 14.31
N LEU A 200 0.50 2.60 13.15
CA LEU A 200 0.09 1.25 12.76
C LEU A 200 0.72 0.16 13.67
N ARG A 201 1.97 0.33 14.10
CA ARG A 201 2.62 -0.56 15.10
C ARG A 201 1.88 -0.55 16.45
N ARG A 202 1.33 0.60 16.86
CA ARG A 202 0.50 0.76 18.07
C ARG A 202 -0.90 0.16 17.89
N TYR A 203 -1.59 0.50 16.81
CA TYR A 203 -2.90 -0.05 16.44
C TYR A 203 -2.89 -1.59 16.41
N PHE A 204 -1.88 -2.17 15.72
CA PHE A 204 -1.69 -3.61 15.65
C PHE A 204 -1.64 -4.26 17.03
N ARG A 205 -0.89 -3.68 17.99
CA ARG A 205 -0.79 -4.20 19.36
C ARG A 205 -2.08 -4.04 20.16
N ALA A 206 -2.75 -2.89 20.05
CA ALA A 206 -4.00 -2.62 20.76
C ALA A 206 -5.16 -3.49 20.24
N MET A 207 -5.25 -3.71 18.93
CA MET A 207 -6.24 -4.60 18.33
C MET A 207 -5.89 -6.08 18.57
N THR A 208 -4.61 -6.45 18.54
CA THR A 208 -4.17 -7.81 18.96
C THR A 208 -4.53 -8.06 20.42
N TRP A 209 -4.44 -7.06 21.31
CA TRP A 209 -4.91 -7.17 22.70
C TRP A 209 -6.42 -7.41 22.75
N TYR A 210 -7.22 -6.55 22.10
CA TYR A 210 -8.68 -6.68 22.07
C TYR A 210 -9.17 -8.01 21.46
N GLY A 211 -8.46 -8.55 20.48
CA GLY A 211 -8.73 -9.84 19.84
C GLY A 211 -8.20 -11.06 20.58
N SER A 212 -7.09 -10.95 21.32
CA SER A 212 -6.46 -12.09 22.01
C SER A 212 -7.06 -12.40 23.37
N THR A 213 -7.55 -11.40 24.11
CA THR A 213 -8.22 -11.61 25.41
C THR A 213 -9.71 -11.92 25.25
N ALA A 214 -10.20 -12.97 25.90
CA ALA A 214 -11.61 -13.25 26.10
C ALA A 214 -12.00 -13.16 27.58
N PHE A 215 -13.19 -12.62 27.84
CA PHE A 215 -13.85 -12.67 29.14
C PHE A 215 -14.71 -13.94 29.22
N LEU A 216 -14.20 -14.98 29.85
CA LEU A 216 -14.77 -16.33 29.77
C LEU A 216 -16.02 -16.49 30.65
N ILE A 217 -17.11 -17.06 30.09
CA ILE A 217 -18.39 -17.28 30.80
C ILE A 217 -18.22 -18.16 32.04
N ARG A 218 -17.23 -19.07 32.01
CA ARG A 218 -16.89 -19.97 33.13
C ARG A 218 -16.18 -19.29 34.31
N SER A 219 -15.96 -17.97 34.27
CA SER A 219 -15.33 -17.19 35.33
C SER A 219 -16.24 -16.07 35.79
N ASP A 220 -16.63 -16.07 37.07
CA ASP A 220 -17.58 -15.12 37.66
C ASP A 220 -17.09 -13.67 37.54
N ILE A 221 -15.82 -13.41 37.84
CA ILE A 221 -15.23 -12.06 37.73
C ILE A 221 -15.14 -11.60 36.27
N GLN A 222 -14.76 -12.49 35.34
CA GLN A 222 -14.68 -12.13 33.91
C GLN A 222 -16.08 -11.93 33.31
N THR A 223 -17.08 -12.71 33.73
CA THR A 223 -18.48 -12.52 33.30
C THR A 223 -19.03 -11.21 33.84
N ARG A 224 -18.83 -10.89 35.12
CA ARG A 224 -19.23 -9.58 35.70
C ARG A 224 -18.50 -8.43 35.00
N ALA A 225 -17.23 -8.60 34.62
CA ALA A 225 -16.46 -7.61 33.88
C ALA A 225 -17.05 -7.40 32.47
N ALA A 226 -17.33 -8.47 31.72
CA ALA A 226 -17.99 -8.39 30.42
C ALA A 226 -19.39 -7.73 30.51
N MET A 227 -20.16 -8.03 31.56
CA MET A 227 -21.45 -7.36 31.82
C MET A 227 -21.28 -5.87 32.12
N ALA A 228 -20.21 -5.45 32.81
CA ALA A 228 -19.90 -4.04 33.04
C ALA A 228 -19.48 -3.33 31.74
N ILE A 229 -18.62 -3.97 30.93
CA ILE A 229 -18.21 -3.48 29.60
C ILE A 229 -19.43 -3.32 28.70
N ALA A 230 -20.31 -4.32 28.63
CA ALA A 230 -21.52 -4.25 27.79
C ALA A 230 -22.51 -3.16 28.24
N ARG A 231 -22.57 -2.82 29.54
CA ARG A 231 -23.34 -1.67 30.05
C ARG A 231 -22.70 -0.33 29.71
N ALA A 232 -21.38 -0.21 29.86
CA ALA A 232 -20.66 1.00 29.47
C ALA A 232 -20.80 1.26 27.97
N PHE A 233 -20.67 0.21 27.16
CA PHE A 233 -20.90 0.22 25.72
C PHE A 233 -22.33 0.66 25.35
N ASP A 234 -23.35 0.18 26.05
CA ASP A 234 -24.74 0.56 25.77
C ASP A 234 -25.11 1.98 26.26
N ALA A 235 -24.32 2.53 27.20
CA ALA A 235 -24.48 3.89 27.70
C ALA A 235 -23.68 4.94 26.90
N THR A 236 -22.58 4.55 26.25
CA THR A 236 -21.71 5.46 25.48
C THR A 236 -21.99 5.33 23.98
N GLU A 237 -23.04 6.01 23.52
CA GLU A 237 -23.53 6.00 22.13
C GLU A 237 -22.44 6.25 21.09
N GLU A 238 -21.64 7.30 21.28
CA GLU A 238 -20.54 7.67 20.37
C GLU A 238 -19.44 6.60 20.24
N ALA A 239 -19.27 5.75 21.27
CA ALA A 239 -18.36 4.61 21.23
C ALA A 239 -19.02 3.40 20.57
N ARG A 240 -20.32 3.16 20.83
CA ARG A 240 -21.13 2.13 20.16
C ARG A 240 -21.16 2.34 18.65
N GLU A 241 -21.41 3.55 18.16
CA GLU A 241 -21.52 3.83 16.73
C GLU A 241 -20.20 3.64 15.97
N ARG A 242 -19.08 4.16 16.50
CA ARG A 242 -17.73 3.91 15.96
C ARG A 242 -17.39 2.44 15.97
N TRP A 243 -17.68 1.74 17.07
CA TRP A 243 -17.46 0.30 17.18
C TRP A 243 -18.27 -0.48 16.14
N GLN A 244 -19.55 -0.12 15.95
CA GLN A 244 -20.43 -0.71 14.94
C GLN A 244 -19.98 -0.40 13.51
N ARG A 245 -19.33 0.73 13.24
CA ARG A 245 -18.68 1.01 11.95
C ARG A 245 -17.56 0.01 11.70
N ILE A 246 -16.59 -0.08 12.62
CA ILE A 246 -15.46 -1.02 12.54
C ILE A 246 -15.95 -2.46 12.38
N ASP A 247 -16.92 -2.90 13.19
CA ASP A 247 -17.43 -4.27 13.15
C ASP A 247 -18.14 -4.59 11.83
N ARG A 248 -19.02 -3.70 11.32
CA ARG A 248 -19.71 -3.92 10.04
C ARG A 248 -18.74 -4.01 8.88
N THR A 249 -17.73 -3.15 8.81
CA THR A 249 -16.70 -3.18 7.76
C THR A 249 -15.95 -4.51 7.77
N TYR A 250 -15.43 -4.98 8.92
CA TYR A 250 -14.74 -6.28 8.98
C TYR A 250 -15.67 -7.49 8.81
N SER A 251 -16.91 -7.41 9.28
CA SER A 251 -17.93 -8.45 9.09
C SER A 251 -18.32 -8.62 7.61
N TYR A 252 -18.24 -7.56 6.79
CA TYR A 252 -18.35 -7.67 5.33
C TYR A 252 -17.05 -8.12 4.66
N LEU A 253 -15.90 -7.51 4.99
CA LEU A 253 -14.63 -7.77 4.32
C LEU A 253 -14.16 -9.21 4.49
N ILE A 254 -14.41 -9.78 5.68
CA ILE A 254 -13.98 -11.14 6.04
C ILE A 254 -15.20 -12.01 6.34
N GLY A 255 -15.92 -11.67 7.40
CA GLY A 255 -16.98 -12.48 7.99
C GLY A 255 -17.22 -12.12 9.46
N PRO A 256 -18.31 -12.61 10.07
CA PRO A 256 -18.67 -12.25 11.44
C PRO A 256 -17.61 -12.67 12.46
N CYS A 257 -17.62 -12.04 13.64
CA CYS A 257 -16.80 -12.50 14.76
C CYS A 257 -17.24 -13.90 15.24
N ASP A 258 -16.26 -14.77 15.49
CA ASP A 258 -16.51 -16.14 15.96
C ASP A 258 -16.95 -16.15 17.44
N ASP A 259 -16.26 -15.39 18.29
CA ASP A 259 -16.58 -15.18 19.70
C ASP A 259 -17.74 -14.19 19.93
N LEU A 260 -18.30 -14.14 21.14
CA LEU A 260 -19.44 -13.28 21.50
C LEU A 260 -19.02 -11.82 21.72
N MET A 261 -19.92 -10.88 21.40
CA MET A 261 -19.62 -9.44 21.35
C MET A 261 -20.42 -8.59 22.36
N PRO A 262 -19.99 -7.34 22.67
CA PRO A 262 -20.65 -6.49 23.67
C PRO A 262 -22.13 -6.24 23.40
N GLU A 263 -22.55 -6.17 22.14
CA GLU A 263 -23.95 -5.99 21.74
C GLU A 263 -24.86 -7.11 22.24
N GLU A 264 -24.38 -8.36 22.20
CA GLU A 264 -25.12 -9.55 22.62
C GLU A 264 -25.26 -9.60 24.15
N TYR A 265 -24.19 -9.24 24.84
CA TYR A 265 -24.19 -9.10 26.29
C TYR A 265 -25.15 -7.97 26.72
N ALA A 266 -25.14 -6.84 26.02
CA ALA A 266 -26.07 -5.73 26.24
C ALA A 266 -27.53 -6.15 25.94
N ALA A 267 -27.78 -6.92 24.87
CA ALA A 267 -29.10 -7.46 24.57
C ALA A 267 -29.61 -8.40 25.68
N LEU A 268 -28.75 -9.28 26.20
CA LEU A 268 -29.08 -10.12 27.37
C LEU A 268 -29.32 -9.31 28.64
N ILE A 269 -28.55 -8.24 28.90
CA ILE A 269 -28.78 -7.33 30.03
C ILE A 269 -30.13 -6.62 29.90
N ARG A 270 -30.49 -6.11 28.71
CA ARG A 270 -31.80 -5.49 28.46
C ARG A 270 -32.94 -6.49 28.61
N ALA A 271 -32.77 -7.75 28.20
CA ALA A 271 -33.74 -8.81 28.44
C ALA A 271 -33.89 -9.10 29.95
N MET A 272 -32.78 -9.17 30.69
CA MET A 272 -32.74 -9.35 32.14
C MET A 272 -33.45 -8.23 32.90
N GLN A 273 -33.32 -6.98 32.45
CA GLN A 273 -33.98 -5.81 33.05
C GLN A 273 -35.49 -5.75 32.75
N ARG A 274 -35.91 -6.23 31.58
CA ARG A 274 -37.34 -6.28 31.17
C ARG A 274 -38.10 -7.45 31.80
N GLY A 275 -37.40 -8.56 32.09
CA GLY A 275 -37.99 -9.76 32.67
C GLY A 275 -38.00 -9.76 34.20
N ARG A 276 -38.98 -10.45 34.80
CA ARG A 276 -38.89 -10.85 36.22
C ARG A 276 -37.99 -12.08 36.34
N ILE A 277 -36.69 -11.84 36.49
CA ILE A 277 -35.70 -12.89 36.81
C ILE A 277 -36.09 -13.66 38.08
N LYS A 278 -35.71 -14.92 38.16
CA LYS A 278 -35.75 -15.76 39.37
C LYS A 278 -34.36 -16.36 39.58
N GLY A 279 -33.88 -16.40 40.83
CA GLY A 279 -32.52 -16.84 41.16
C GLY A 279 -31.48 -15.72 41.08
N ASP A 280 -30.20 -16.10 41.08
CA ASP A 280 -29.08 -15.16 40.94
C ASP A 280 -29.02 -14.55 39.52
N PRO A 281 -28.94 -13.21 39.39
CA PRO A 281 -28.75 -12.56 38.09
C PRO A 281 -27.49 -13.02 37.33
N LEU A 282 -26.39 -13.37 38.01
CA LEU A 282 -25.18 -13.86 37.32
C LEU A 282 -25.35 -15.29 36.81
N GLU A 283 -25.92 -16.21 37.60
CA GLU A 283 -26.31 -17.55 37.17
C GLU A 283 -27.27 -17.49 35.97
N TRP A 284 -28.33 -16.67 36.05
CA TRP A 284 -29.26 -16.48 34.93
C TRP A 284 -28.54 -15.98 33.68
N PHE A 285 -27.68 -14.95 33.83
CA PHE A 285 -26.94 -14.38 32.71
C PHE A 285 -25.99 -15.40 32.06
N ARG A 286 -25.24 -16.17 32.86
CA ARG A 286 -24.38 -17.25 32.37
C ARG A 286 -25.16 -18.32 31.63
N ASN A 287 -26.34 -18.72 32.12
CA ASN A 287 -27.18 -19.69 31.47
C ASN A 287 -27.68 -19.19 30.10
N GLN A 288 -28.05 -17.91 29.97
CA GLN A 288 -28.42 -17.33 28.67
C GLN A 288 -27.20 -17.17 27.73
N ALA A 289 -26.08 -16.65 28.22
CA ALA A 289 -24.87 -16.46 27.42
C ALA A 289 -24.26 -17.80 26.94
N THR A 290 -24.40 -18.87 27.73
CA THR A 290 -24.01 -20.24 27.33
C THR A 290 -24.91 -20.79 26.22
N ALA A 291 -26.15 -20.31 26.09
CA ALA A 291 -27.09 -20.70 25.03
C ALA A 291 -26.96 -19.88 23.72
N LEU A 292 -26.10 -18.84 23.68
CA LEU A 292 -25.71 -18.16 22.44
C LEU A 292 -24.77 -19.05 21.59
N ARG A 293 -24.29 -18.58 20.42
CA ARG A 293 -23.38 -19.36 19.56
C ARG A 293 -22.15 -19.87 20.31
N ASP A 294 -21.66 -21.05 19.95
CA ASP A 294 -20.31 -21.49 20.32
C ASP A 294 -19.28 -20.95 19.31
N PRO A 295 -18.03 -20.70 19.74
CA PRO A 295 -16.93 -20.48 18.82
C PRO A 295 -16.66 -21.73 17.96
N ARG A 296 -16.21 -21.51 16.72
CA ARG A 296 -15.87 -22.53 15.72
C ARG A 296 -14.36 -22.73 15.58
N ILE A 297 -13.56 -21.77 16.02
CA ILE A 297 -12.09 -21.79 15.97
C ILE A 297 -11.51 -21.72 17.38
N ASN A 298 -10.68 -22.70 17.77
CA ASN A 298 -9.93 -22.57 19.01
C ASN A 298 -8.83 -21.49 18.85
N SER A 299 -8.97 -20.39 19.60
CA SER A 299 -8.04 -19.26 19.65
C SER A 299 -7.25 -19.19 20.96
N MET A 300 -7.30 -20.23 21.83
CA MET A 300 -6.63 -20.24 23.13
C MET A 300 -5.62 -21.40 23.28
N VAL A 301 -4.55 -21.15 24.04
CA VAL A 301 -3.57 -22.18 24.41
C VAL A 301 -4.14 -23.06 25.51
N LEU A 302 -4.64 -24.23 25.13
CA LEU A 302 -5.17 -25.27 26.02
C LEU A 302 -4.20 -26.45 26.15
N ARG A 303 -4.31 -27.20 27.23
CA ARG A 303 -3.59 -28.48 27.40
C ARG A 303 -4.26 -29.60 26.57
N PRO A 304 -3.56 -30.68 26.20
CA PRO A 304 -4.14 -31.76 25.38
C PRO A 304 -5.44 -32.35 25.96
N GLU A 305 -5.54 -32.48 27.28
CA GLU A 305 -6.72 -33.03 27.98
C GLU A 305 -7.93 -32.09 27.91
N GLN A 306 -7.68 -30.79 27.75
CA GLN A 306 -8.70 -29.75 27.64
C GLN A 306 -9.27 -29.63 26.22
N MET A 307 -8.54 -30.10 25.20
CA MET A 307 -8.97 -30.00 23.80
C MET A 307 -10.29 -30.74 23.50
N GLY A 308 -10.64 -31.76 24.28
CA GLY A 308 -11.94 -32.44 24.17
C GLY A 308 -13.15 -31.57 24.54
N GLN A 309 -12.93 -30.47 25.27
CA GLN A 309 -13.98 -29.57 25.78
C GLN A 309 -13.73 -28.10 25.37
N TRP A 310 -12.88 -27.86 24.36
CA TRP A 310 -12.30 -26.54 24.10
C TRP A 310 -13.36 -25.43 23.97
N ARG A 311 -14.46 -25.66 23.25
CA ARG A 311 -15.54 -24.67 23.07
C ARG A 311 -16.07 -24.13 24.39
N THR A 312 -16.35 -25.00 25.36
CA THR A 312 -16.85 -24.62 26.69
C THR A 312 -15.77 -23.90 27.52
N LEU A 313 -14.49 -24.19 27.26
CA LEU A 313 -13.36 -23.58 27.95
C LEU A 313 -12.95 -22.21 27.41
N THR A 314 -13.20 -21.93 26.12
CA THR A 314 -12.90 -20.66 25.44
C THR A 314 -14.08 -19.71 25.30
N LYS A 315 -15.33 -20.19 25.39
CA LYS A 315 -16.53 -19.35 25.21
C LYS A 315 -16.55 -18.15 26.16
N GLY A 316 -16.53 -16.96 25.58
CA GLY A 316 -16.45 -15.69 26.28
C GLY A 316 -16.85 -14.52 25.40
N MET A 317 -16.81 -13.32 25.99
CA MET A 317 -16.91 -12.07 25.22
C MET A 317 -15.52 -11.60 24.79
N ARG A 318 -15.37 -11.10 23.58
CA ARG A 318 -14.21 -10.27 23.16
C ARG A 318 -14.70 -8.86 22.84
N PHE A 319 -13.86 -7.84 23.00
CA PHE A 319 -14.29 -6.47 22.68
C PHE A 319 -14.17 -6.16 21.18
N PHE A 320 -13.10 -6.63 20.54
CA PHE A 320 -13.01 -6.78 19.08
C PHE A 320 -12.47 -8.18 18.79
N GLY A 321 -13.35 -9.18 18.70
CA GLY A 321 -12.91 -10.55 18.46
C GLY A 321 -12.45 -10.78 17.01
N PRO A 322 -11.55 -11.76 16.78
CA PRO A 322 -11.07 -12.08 15.45
C PRO A 322 -12.21 -12.66 14.59
N ARG A 323 -12.15 -12.35 13.29
CA ARG A 323 -13.19 -12.73 12.33
C ARG A 323 -13.10 -14.21 11.96
N TYR A 324 -14.25 -14.88 11.83
CA TYR A 324 -14.31 -16.28 11.41
C TYR A 324 -13.78 -16.44 9.97
N LEU A 325 -12.79 -17.33 9.79
CA LEU A 325 -12.32 -17.79 8.48
C LEU A 325 -12.64 -19.27 8.27
N PRO A 326 -13.27 -19.66 7.14
CA PRO A 326 -13.64 -21.05 6.90
C PRO A 326 -12.45 -21.95 6.59
N ASP A 327 -11.34 -21.41 6.06
CA ASP A 327 -10.11 -22.18 5.86
C ASP A 327 -9.46 -22.58 7.20
N SER A 328 -9.68 -21.78 8.25
CA SER A 328 -9.17 -22.01 9.60
C SER A 328 -10.09 -22.93 10.42
N GLU A 329 -11.37 -23.06 10.05
CA GLU A 329 -12.19 -24.21 10.49
C GLU A 329 -11.81 -25.50 9.74
N LEU A 330 -11.57 -25.42 8.42
CA LEU A 330 -11.07 -26.55 7.61
C LEU A 330 -9.74 -27.10 8.14
N PHE A 331 -8.80 -26.25 8.56
CA PHE A 331 -7.55 -26.72 9.17
C PHE A 331 -7.83 -27.63 10.39
N GLN A 332 -8.77 -27.27 11.25
CA GLN A 332 -9.23 -28.11 12.37
C GLN A 332 -10.08 -29.34 11.92
N GLU A 333 -10.38 -29.51 10.63
CA GLU A 333 -10.94 -30.75 10.06
C GLU A 333 -9.87 -31.72 9.52
N VAL A 334 -8.69 -31.21 9.17
CA VAL A 334 -7.64 -31.98 8.47
C VAL A 334 -6.36 -32.20 9.29
N THR A 335 -6.27 -31.66 10.52
CA THR A 335 -5.17 -31.90 11.47
C THR A 335 -5.61 -32.72 12.68
N VAL A 336 -4.66 -33.02 13.58
CA VAL A 336 -4.94 -33.54 14.93
C VAL A 336 -5.94 -32.65 15.69
N PRO A 337 -6.84 -33.22 16.51
CA PRO A 337 -6.99 -34.63 16.82
C PRO A 337 -7.85 -35.43 15.82
N LYS A 338 -8.37 -34.82 14.74
CA LYS A 338 -9.32 -35.50 13.82
C LYS A 338 -8.64 -36.34 12.74
N VAL A 339 -7.50 -35.89 12.23
CA VAL A 339 -6.62 -36.68 11.36
C VAL A 339 -5.41 -37.09 12.17
N ARG A 340 -5.09 -38.38 12.21
CA ARG A 340 -3.99 -38.89 13.03
C ARG A 340 -2.65 -38.46 12.45
N ASP A 341 -1.68 -38.19 13.34
CA ASP A 341 -0.28 -37.92 13.02
C ASP A 341 -0.02 -36.74 12.05
N ARG A 342 -1.04 -35.90 11.77
CA ARG A 342 -0.93 -34.68 10.95
C ARG A 342 -1.03 -33.42 11.81
N LEU A 343 0.12 -32.86 12.18
CA LEU A 343 0.21 -31.63 12.99
C LEU A 343 -0.14 -30.34 12.20
N PHE A 344 0.15 -30.30 10.90
CA PHE A 344 -0.01 -29.09 10.07
C PHE A 344 -0.90 -29.32 8.84
N PRO A 345 -1.71 -28.32 8.45
CA PRO A 345 -2.43 -28.30 7.18
C PRO A 345 -1.48 -27.94 6.01
N SER A 346 -2.03 -27.67 4.84
CA SER A 346 -1.36 -27.12 3.66
C SER A 346 -2.35 -26.25 2.88
N GLY A 347 -1.88 -25.27 2.11
CA GLY A 347 -2.72 -24.54 1.15
C GLY A 347 -3.46 -25.46 0.16
N LEU A 348 -2.90 -26.65 -0.13
CA LEU A 348 -3.57 -27.67 -0.96
C LEU A 348 -4.88 -28.16 -0.34
N ASP A 349 -5.03 -28.16 1.00
CA ASP A 349 -6.30 -28.51 1.65
C ASP A 349 -7.38 -27.48 1.30
N VAL A 350 -7.03 -26.19 1.33
CA VAL A 350 -7.94 -25.08 1.02
C VAL A 350 -8.42 -25.16 -0.42
N MET A 351 -7.50 -25.43 -1.35
CA MET A 351 -7.83 -25.59 -2.77
C MET A 351 -8.70 -26.83 -3.03
N ALA A 352 -8.36 -27.97 -2.45
CA ALA A 352 -9.12 -29.21 -2.58
C ALA A 352 -10.53 -29.11 -1.96
N ALA A 353 -10.68 -28.38 -0.85
CA ALA A 353 -11.98 -28.08 -0.24
C ALA A 353 -12.79 -27.07 -1.08
N ASN A 354 -12.15 -26.04 -1.63
CA ASN A 354 -12.87 -25.05 -2.45
C ASN A 354 -13.42 -25.66 -3.75
N GLY A 355 -12.72 -26.65 -4.32
CA GLY A 355 -13.22 -27.43 -5.48
C GLY A 355 -12.14 -27.86 -6.47
N ALA A 356 -10.88 -27.44 -6.28
CA ALA A 356 -9.80 -27.70 -7.22
C ALA A 356 -9.49 -29.20 -7.32
N ALA A 357 -10.00 -29.84 -8.38
CA ALA A 357 -9.84 -31.28 -8.61
C ALA A 357 -8.36 -31.72 -8.66
N ARG A 358 -7.49 -30.87 -9.22
CA ARG A 358 -6.04 -31.12 -9.31
C ARG A 358 -5.37 -31.12 -7.94
N ALA A 359 -5.74 -30.21 -7.03
CA ALA A 359 -5.26 -30.21 -5.65
C ALA A 359 -5.68 -31.49 -4.91
N ARG A 360 -6.95 -31.91 -5.08
CA ARG A 360 -7.44 -33.17 -4.51
C ARG A 360 -6.68 -34.39 -5.06
N GLN A 361 -6.33 -34.41 -6.35
CA GLN A 361 -5.51 -35.45 -6.96
C GLN A 361 -4.10 -35.51 -6.35
N ILE A 362 -3.40 -34.38 -6.26
CA ILE A 362 -2.05 -34.32 -5.65
C ILE A 362 -2.09 -34.84 -4.20
N MET A 363 -3.14 -34.50 -3.44
CA MET A 363 -3.29 -34.98 -2.06
C MET A 363 -3.68 -36.47 -1.93
N GLN A 364 -4.14 -37.15 -2.99
CA GLN A 364 -4.37 -38.61 -3.00
C GLN A 364 -3.06 -39.41 -2.97
N GLU A 365 -1.97 -38.83 -3.46
CA GLU A 365 -0.63 -39.46 -3.44
C GLU A 365 0.08 -39.27 -2.08
N SER A 366 -0.50 -38.47 -1.18
CA SER A 366 0.05 -38.19 0.15
C SER A 366 -0.09 -39.36 1.14
N ALA A 367 0.79 -39.42 2.14
CA ALA A 367 0.73 -40.44 3.20
C ALA A 367 -0.58 -40.41 4.02
N TYR A 368 -1.27 -39.26 4.07
CA TYR A 368 -2.51 -39.04 4.82
C TYR A 368 -3.76 -39.57 4.09
N ALA A 369 -3.66 -39.99 2.83
CA ALA A 369 -4.78 -40.54 2.06
C ALA A 369 -5.30 -41.90 2.58
N ARG A 370 -4.56 -42.56 3.47
CA ARG A 370 -4.66 -44.02 3.73
C ARG A 370 -5.85 -44.49 4.56
N ASP A 371 -6.40 -43.66 5.45
CA ASP A 371 -7.48 -44.05 6.37
C ASP A 371 -8.85 -43.40 6.04
N GLY A 372 -8.90 -42.53 5.04
CA GLY A 372 -10.09 -41.79 4.63
C GLY A 372 -10.56 -40.68 5.56
N THR A 373 -10.04 -40.57 6.79
CA THR A 373 -10.44 -39.53 7.76
C THR A 373 -10.14 -38.13 7.24
N TYR A 374 -8.99 -37.98 6.59
CA TYR A 374 -8.53 -36.77 5.94
C TYR A 374 -9.47 -36.31 4.81
N PHE A 375 -9.83 -37.20 3.87
CA PHE A 375 -10.75 -36.84 2.79
C PHE A 375 -12.15 -36.52 3.29
N ALA A 376 -12.64 -37.24 4.32
CA ALA A 376 -13.89 -36.86 5.00
C ALA A 376 -13.79 -35.45 5.64
N GLY A 377 -12.60 -35.04 6.11
CA GLY A 377 -12.31 -33.67 6.57
C GLY A 377 -12.42 -32.63 5.45
N LEU A 378 -11.77 -32.88 4.30
CA LEU A 378 -11.90 -32.05 3.10
C LEU A 378 -13.34 -31.92 2.63
N ASP A 379 -14.11 -33.01 2.64
CA ASP A 379 -15.51 -33.03 2.18
C ASP A 379 -16.43 -32.21 3.10
N ARG A 380 -16.21 -32.28 4.43
CA ARG A 380 -16.83 -31.35 5.39
C ARG A 380 -16.38 -29.90 5.20
N GLY A 381 -15.17 -29.67 4.69
CA GLY A 381 -14.68 -28.36 4.27
C GLY A 381 -15.42 -27.83 3.05
N LYS A 382 -15.53 -28.65 1.99
CA LYS A 382 -16.22 -28.27 0.75
C LYS A 382 -17.67 -27.90 0.98
N VAL A 383 -18.41 -28.67 1.79
CA VAL A 383 -19.81 -28.32 2.12
C VAL A 383 -19.90 -26.94 2.77
N ARG A 384 -18.99 -26.57 3.68
CA ARG A 384 -18.95 -25.21 4.27
C ARG A 384 -18.65 -24.14 3.23
N PHE A 385 -17.62 -24.34 2.40
CA PHE A 385 -17.17 -23.37 1.39
C PHE A 385 -18.30 -23.15 0.36
N ASP A 386 -18.92 -24.22 -0.13
CA ASP A 386 -20.02 -24.16 -1.09
C ASP A 386 -21.30 -23.56 -0.47
N THR A 387 -21.49 -23.61 0.85
CA THR A 387 -22.58 -22.89 1.54
C THR A 387 -22.28 -21.39 1.64
N LEU A 388 -21.06 -21.01 2.02
CA LEU A 388 -20.63 -19.60 2.12
C LEU A 388 -20.61 -18.91 0.74
N LYS A 389 -20.24 -19.64 -0.32
CA LYS A 389 -20.33 -19.17 -1.71
C LYS A 389 -21.77 -19.08 -2.25
N ARG A 390 -22.80 -19.49 -1.49
CA ARG A 390 -24.22 -19.53 -1.93
C ARG A 390 -25.20 -18.62 -1.16
N VAL A 391 -24.75 -17.85 -0.17
CA VAL A 391 -25.61 -16.79 0.43
C VAL A 391 -25.81 -15.63 -0.55
N GLY A 392 -26.96 -14.95 -0.46
CA GLY A 392 -27.38 -13.91 -1.42
C GLY A 392 -26.48 -12.67 -1.44
N VAL A 393 -25.91 -12.31 -0.30
CA VAL A 393 -24.80 -11.35 -0.19
C VAL A 393 -23.66 -12.08 0.54
N PRO A 394 -22.63 -12.58 -0.18
CA PRO A 394 -21.45 -13.16 0.44
C PRO A 394 -20.56 -12.08 1.07
N SER A 395 -19.74 -12.47 2.05
CA SER A 395 -18.61 -11.63 2.47
C SER A 395 -17.59 -11.52 1.33
N HIS A 396 -16.77 -10.47 1.33
CA HIS A 396 -15.72 -10.29 0.34
C HIS A 396 -14.73 -11.47 0.32
N TYR A 397 -14.38 -12.06 1.47
CA TYR A 397 -13.65 -13.35 1.53
C TYR A 397 -14.36 -14.48 0.77
N ALA A 398 -15.68 -14.64 0.93
CA ALA A 398 -16.43 -15.68 0.23
C ALA A 398 -16.59 -15.39 -1.28
N GLN A 399 -16.58 -14.11 -1.69
CA GLN A 399 -16.46 -13.71 -3.09
C GLN A 399 -15.06 -14.03 -3.65
N PHE A 400 -13.99 -13.82 -2.87
CA PHE A 400 -12.63 -14.22 -3.23
C PHE A 400 -12.48 -15.74 -3.35
N LEU A 401 -13.14 -16.55 -2.51
CA LEU A 401 -13.19 -18.01 -2.73
C LEU A 401 -13.79 -18.38 -4.10
N ARG A 402 -14.75 -17.62 -4.64
CA ARG A 402 -15.25 -17.83 -6.01
C ARG A 402 -14.18 -17.52 -7.06
N VAL A 403 -13.33 -16.50 -6.85
CA VAL A 403 -12.19 -16.21 -7.73
C VAL A 403 -11.22 -17.39 -7.79
N LEU A 404 -10.83 -17.95 -6.64
CA LEU A 404 -9.95 -19.12 -6.58
C LEU A 404 -10.55 -20.36 -7.25
N GLU A 405 -11.87 -20.55 -7.14
CA GLU A 405 -12.61 -21.60 -7.84
C GLU A 405 -12.61 -21.38 -9.36
N ALA A 406 -12.73 -20.13 -9.83
CA ALA A 406 -12.66 -19.78 -11.24
C ALA A 406 -11.24 -19.91 -11.84
N VAL A 407 -10.18 -19.62 -11.07
CA VAL A 407 -8.78 -19.86 -11.48
C VAL A 407 -8.50 -21.37 -11.61
N THR A 408 -9.05 -22.19 -10.72
CA THR A 408 -8.82 -23.65 -10.68
C THR A 408 -9.89 -24.49 -11.38
N ALA A 409 -10.77 -23.84 -12.15
CA ALA A 409 -11.79 -24.48 -12.95
C ALA A 409 -11.19 -25.31 -14.11
N PRO A 410 -11.91 -26.32 -14.62
CA PRO A 410 -11.54 -26.99 -15.86
C PRO A 410 -11.44 -25.99 -17.03
N PRO A 411 -10.46 -26.14 -17.94
CA PRO A 411 -10.35 -25.29 -19.13
C PRO A 411 -11.54 -25.51 -20.06
N LEU A 412 -11.86 -24.48 -20.86
CA LEU A 412 -12.91 -24.57 -21.89
C LEU A 412 -12.56 -25.63 -22.95
N ASP A 413 -13.57 -26.29 -23.52
CA ASP A 413 -13.38 -27.33 -24.54
C ASP A 413 -12.58 -26.81 -25.75
N ASP A 414 -12.78 -25.54 -26.13
CA ASP A 414 -12.15 -24.83 -27.24
C ASP A 414 -10.86 -24.07 -26.86
N ALA A 415 -10.41 -24.14 -25.60
CA ALA A 415 -9.20 -23.45 -25.13
C ALA A 415 -7.92 -23.86 -25.90
N PRO A 416 -6.84 -23.07 -25.86
CA PRO A 416 -5.56 -23.45 -26.45
C PRO A 416 -5.02 -24.79 -25.93
N ALA A 417 -4.27 -25.50 -26.76
CA ALA A 417 -3.75 -26.83 -26.42
C ALA A 417 -2.90 -26.84 -25.13
N PHE A 418 -2.11 -25.79 -24.86
CA PHE A 418 -1.34 -25.66 -23.63
C PHE A 418 -2.23 -25.59 -22.38
N ALA A 419 -3.34 -24.85 -22.44
CA ALA A 419 -4.27 -24.63 -21.34
C ALA A 419 -5.05 -25.90 -20.95
N ARG A 420 -5.15 -26.88 -21.86
CA ARG A 420 -5.75 -28.21 -21.60
C ARG A 420 -4.76 -29.24 -21.01
N THR A 421 -3.52 -28.86 -20.71
CA THR A 421 -2.54 -29.77 -20.11
C THR A 421 -2.65 -29.86 -18.58
N ALA A 422 -2.30 -31.02 -18.00
CA ALA A 422 -2.21 -31.18 -16.54
C ALA A 422 -1.15 -30.26 -15.91
N ALA A 423 -0.08 -29.94 -16.65
CA ALA A 423 0.92 -28.96 -16.23
C ALA A 423 0.33 -27.54 -16.13
N TYR A 424 -0.62 -27.17 -17.00
CA TYR A 424 -1.31 -25.89 -16.89
C TYR A 424 -2.31 -25.87 -15.72
N ALA A 425 -2.94 -27.01 -15.40
CA ALA A 425 -3.70 -27.14 -14.16
C ALA A 425 -2.82 -27.01 -12.91
N ASP A 426 -1.55 -27.45 -12.97
CA ASP A 426 -0.55 -27.18 -11.92
C ASP A 426 -0.15 -25.69 -11.88
N LYS A 427 0.04 -25.02 -13.03
CA LYS A 427 0.24 -23.56 -13.11
C LYS A 427 -0.91 -22.82 -12.45
N SER A 428 -2.16 -23.08 -12.84
CA SER A 428 -3.34 -22.43 -12.25
C SER A 428 -3.49 -22.74 -10.76
N LEU A 429 -3.08 -23.92 -10.30
CA LEU A 429 -3.02 -24.23 -8.87
C LEU A 429 -1.93 -23.41 -8.15
N MET A 430 -0.78 -23.16 -8.77
CA MET A 430 0.22 -22.21 -8.26
C MET A 430 -0.29 -20.76 -8.30
N THR A 431 -1.03 -20.35 -9.33
CA THR A 431 -1.69 -19.04 -9.38
C THR A 431 -2.68 -18.88 -8.23
N ALA A 432 -3.48 -19.92 -7.94
CA ALA A 432 -4.45 -19.91 -6.85
C ALA A 432 -3.82 -20.00 -5.46
N LEU A 433 -2.77 -20.82 -5.27
CA LEU A 433 -2.00 -20.89 -4.02
C LEU A 433 -1.19 -19.63 -3.78
N GLY A 434 -0.62 -19.07 -4.84
CA GLY A 434 -0.06 -17.73 -4.89
C GLY A 434 -1.11 -16.73 -4.41
N ALA A 435 -2.21 -16.56 -5.15
CA ALA A 435 -3.33 -15.69 -4.83
C ALA A 435 -3.95 -15.92 -3.43
N TRP A 436 -3.93 -17.14 -2.87
CA TRP A 436 -4.39 -17.41 -1.50
C TRP A 436 -3.34 -17.07 -0.45
N ALA A 437 -2.11 -17.60 -0.50
CA ALA A 437 -1.04 -17.19 0.43
C ALA A 437 -0.82 -15.66 0.42
N SER A 438 -1.09 -15.09 -0.75
CA SER A 438 -1.26 -13.67 -0.97
C SER A 438 -2.49 -13.12 -0.25
N MET A 439 -3.73 -13.57 -0.49
CA MET A 439 -4.85 -13.26 0.42
C MET A 439 -4.70 -14.01 1.78
N ARG A 440 -3.53 -13.97 2.44
CA ARG A 440 -3.26 -14.38 3.84
C ARG A 440 -2.46 -13.41 4.76
N HIS A 441 -1.91 -12.24 4.35
CA HIS A 441 -1.12 -11.28 5.18
C HIS A 441 -1.57 -9.76 5.37
N THR A 442 -2.53 -9.15 4.66
CA THR A 442 -3.04 -7.75 4.93
C THR A 442 -4.03 -7.82 6.10
N TRP A 443 -5.08 -8.64 6.02
CA TRP A 443 -5.96 -8.99 7.14
C TRP A 443 -5.19 -9.73 8.27
N GLN A 444 -3.85 -9.74 8.34
CA GLN A 444 -3.05 -10.45 9.36
C GLN A 444 -3.37 -10.05 10.82
N LEU A 445 -4.05 -8.92 11.02
CA LEU A 445 -4.58 -8.47 12.31
C LEU A 445 -6.06 -8.85 12.54
N GLN A 446 -6.88 -8.83 11.49
CA GLN A 446 -8.35 -8.92 11.56
C GLN A 446 -8.88 -10.33 11.24
N ALA A 447 -8.11 -11.05 10.44
CA ALA A 447 -8.31 -12.40 9.97
C ALA A 447 -6.91 -13.00 9.69
N LYS A 448 -6.63 -13.29 8.42
CA LYS A 448 -5.32 -13.57 7.81
C LYS A 448 -5.53 -13.28 6.29
N GLY A 449 -4.98 -12.21 5.64
CA GLY A 449 -5.36 -11.89 4.22
C GLY A 449 -4.88 -10.69 3.35
N SER A 450 -3.94 -10.77 2.37
CA SER A 450 -3.29 -9.57 1.75
C SER A 450 -3.86 -8.73 0.57
N LEU A 451 -2.97 -7.87 0.01
CA LEU A 451 -2.82 -7.43 -1.39
C LEU A 451 -1.41 -6.78 -1.71
N PHE A 452 -0.96 -6.57 -2.97
CA PHE A 452 0.31 -5.87 -3.39
C PHE A 452 0.42 -5.41 -4.89
N CYS A 453 1.50 -5.54 -5.67
CA CYS A 453 1.75 -4.61 -6.83
C CYS A 453 1.81 -5.15 -8.32
N ALA A 454 1.13 -4.56 -9.37
CA ALA A 454 1.39 -4.82 -10.86
C ALA A 454 1.07 -3.73 -11.95
N ALA A 455 1.60 -3.83 -13.19
CA ALA A 455 1.85 -2.69 -14.14
C ALA A 455 1.70 -2.91 -15.73
N GLY A 456 2.32 -2.11 -16.66
CA GLY A 456 2.36 -1.82 -18.20
C GLY A 456 3.51 -2.25 -19.33
N PHE A 457 4.14 -1.48 -20.26
CA PHE A 457 4.66 -2.16 -21.52
C PHE A 457 5.83 -1.69 -22.42
N GLY A 458 6.19 -2.60 -23.36
CA GLY A 458 6.16 -2.32 -24.82
C GLY A 458 6.92 -3.35 -25.71
N THR A 459 6.60 -3.63 -27.00
CA THR A 459 5.36 -3.63 -27.82
C THR A 459 5.54 -4.68 -28.96
N SER A 460 4.50 -5.24 -29.61
CA SER A 460 4.70 -6.32 -30.62
C SER A 460 3.61 -6.51 -31.74
N ARG A 461 3.67 -7.63 -32.49
CA ARG A 461 3.04 -7.83 -33.82
C ARG A 461 1.65 -8.49 -33.82
N ILE A 462 1.34 -9.35 -32.85
CA ILE A 462 -0.01 -9.38 -32.27
C ILE A 462 0.01 -8.43 -31.07
N PRO A 463 -1.09 -7.75 -30.69
CA PRO A 463 -0.98 -6.74 -29.65
C PRO A 463 -0.61 -7.30 -28.27
N GLY A 464 -1.17 -8.46 -27.95
CA GLY A 464 -1.00 -9.23 -26.72
C GLY A 464 -1.90 -10.47 -26.78
N TYR A 465 -2.00 -11.24 -25.69
CA TYR A 465 -2.90 -12.37 -25.56
C TYR A 465 -3.44 -12.45 -24.12
N VAL A 466 -4.73 -12.72 -23.93
CA VAL A 466 -5.36 -12.81 -22.61
C VAL A 466 -5.53 -14.27 -22.20
N GLU A 467 -5.17 -14.61 -20.96
CA GLU A 467 -5.39 -15.94 -20.39
C GLU A 467 -6.89 -16.33 -20.46
N PRO A 468 -7.25 -17.47 -21.09
CA PRO A 468 -8.63 -17.75 -21.48
C PRO A 468 -9.51 -18.26 -20.32
N SER A 469 -9.70 -17.43 -19.30
CA SER A 469 -10.59 -17.68 -18.17
C SER A 469 -11.62 -16.54 -18.01
N PRO A 470 -12.74 -16.58 -18.77
CA PRO A 470 -13.78 -15.55 -18.67
C PRO A 470 -14.48 -15.57 -17.30
N ALA A 471 -14.60 -16.76 -16.69
CA ALA A 471 -15.14 -16.91 -15.34
C ALA A 471 -14.29 -16.18 -14.28
N PHE A 472 -12.96 -16.15 -14.44
CA PHE A 472 -12.08 -15.39 -13.56
C PHE A 472 -12.31 -13.88 -13.70
N LEU A 473 -12.32 -13.34 -14.93
CA LEU A 473 -12.56 -11.91 -15.16
C LEU A 473 -13.90 -11.45 -14.58
N GLN A 474 -14.99 -12.18 -14.89
CA GLN A 474 -16.32 -11.87 -14.36
C GLN A 474 -16.36 -11.90 -12.82
N THR A 475 -15.70 -12.87 -12.19
CA THR A 475 -15.69 -12.99 -10.72
C THR A 475 -14.79 -11.96 -10.05
N MET A 476 -13.70 -11.53 -10.70
CA MET A 476 -12.87 -10.40 -10.28
C MET A 476 -13.64 -9.08 -10.34
N ARG A 477 -14.40 -8.79 -11.41
CA ARG A 477 -15.24 -7.59 -11.50
C ARG A 477 -16.26 -7.52 -10.35
N GLN A 478 -16.87 -8.65 -9.99
CA GLN A 478 -17.74 -8.75 -8.82
C GLN A 478 -17.01 -8.50 -7.48
N LEU A 479 -15.75 -8.94 -7.34
CA LEU A 479 -14.93 -8.69 -6.16
C LEU A 479 -14.59 -7.20 -6.01
N VAL A 480 -14.17 -6.56 -7.10
CA VAL A 480 -13.87 -5.11 -7.16
C VAL A 480 -15.11 -4.28 -6.84
N ALA A 481 -16.26 -4.59 -7.46
CA ALA A 481 -17.53 -3.91 -7.19
C ALA A 481 -17.97 -4.03 -5.72
N GLY A 482 -17.80 -5.21 -5.11
CA GLY A 482 -18.06 -5.42 -3.68
C GLY A 482 -17.09 -4.65 -2.78
N THR A 483 -15.83 -4.53 -3.18
CA THR A 483 -14.79 -3.76 -2.47
C THR A 483 -15.13 -2.27 -2.46
N MET A 484 -15.42 -1.68 -3.62
CA MET A 484 -15.82 -0.27 -3.73
C MET A 484 -17.06 0.04 -2.87
N GLY A 485 -18.08 -0.84 -2.91
CA GLY A 485 -19.29 -0.69 -2.10
C GLY A 485 -19.08 -0.78 -0.59
N ALA A 486 -17.97 -1.38 -0.13
CA ALA A 486 -17.67 -1.56 1.29
C ALA A 486 -16.71 -0.51 1.88
N LEU A 487 -15.87 0.10 1.05
CA LEU A 487 -14.87 1.09 1.49
C LEU A 487 -15.29 2.55 1.20
N ARG A 488 -16.24 2.77 0.29
CA ARG A 488 -16.70 4.13 -0.10
C ARG A 488 -17.26 4.89 1.11
N GLY A 489 -16.72 6.08 1.35
CA GLY A 489 -17.08 6.94 2.48
C GLY A 489 -16.24 6.73 3.75
N ILE A 490 -15.24 5.84 3.73
CA ILE A 490 -14.21 5.80 4.77
C ILE A 490 -13.14 6.85 4.42
N HIS A 491 -12.77 7.69 5.38
CA HIS A 491 -11.78 8.75 5.19
C HIS A 491 -10.39 8.17 4.82
N GLY A 492 -9.70 8.81 3.89
CA GLY A 492 -8.39 8.38 3.38
C GLY A 492 -8.42 7.26 2.33
N VAL A 493 -9.58 6.70 1.99
CA VAL A 493 -9.71 5.67 0.94
C VAL A 493 -9.87 6.31 -0.45
N ARG A 494 -9.02 5.89 -1.37
CA ARG A 494 -9.07 6.22 -2.80
C ARG A 494 -9.87 5.17 -3.56
N ILE A 495 -11.13 5.48 -3.88
CA ILE A 495 -12.05 4.57 -4.59
C ILE A 495 -11.76 4.56 -6.09
N GLU A 496 -11.31 5.69 -6.64
CA GLU A 496 -10.95 5.91 -8.04
C GLU A 496 -9.97 4.85 -8.57
N ARG A 497 -8.98 4.43 -7.76
CA ARG A 497 -8.03 3.36 -8.13
C ARG A 497 -8.72 2.02 -8.40
N PHE A 498 -9.81 1.70 -7.71
CA PHE A 498 -10.61 0.51 -7.98
C PHE A 498 -11.49 0.69 -9.23
N GLU A 499 -11.95 1.91 -9.51
CA GLU A 499 -12.77 2.23 -10.69
C GLU A 499 -11.93 2.14 -11.97
N ASP A 500 -10.69 2.63 -11.96
CA ASP A 500 -9.70 2.42 -13.03
C ASP A 500 -9.36 0.95 -13.26
N PHE A 501 -9.21 0.16 -12.18
CA PHE A 501 -8.96 -1.27 -12.27
C PHE A 501 -10.21 -2.07 -12.74
N GLU A 502 -11.42 -1.60 -12.43
CA GLU A 502 -12.68 -2.13 -13.01
C GLU A 502 -12.72 -1.88 -14.52
N ALA A 503 -12.41 -0.65 -14.95
CA ALA A 503 -12.38 -0.25 -16.35
C ALA A 503 -11.33 -1.05 -17.16
N LEU A 504 -10.21 -1.45 -16.55
CA LEU A 504 -9.26 -2.41 -17.12
C LEU A 504 -9.88 -3.80 -17.28
N LEU A 505 -10.46 -4.37 -16.23
CA LEU A 505 -11.07 -5.71 -16.29
C LEU A 505 -12.18 -5.78 -17.34
N ALA A 506 -13.00 -4.73 -17.45
CA ALA A 506 -14.05 -4.60 -18.46
C ALA A 506 -13.49 -4.60 -19.90
N LYS A 507 -12.38 -3.90 -20.15
CA LYS A 507 -11.69 -3.92 -21.45
C LYS A 507 -11.13 -5.30 -21.78
N LEU A 508 -10.53 -5.98 -20.80
CA LEU A 508 -9.98 -7.33 -20.97
C LEU A 508 -11.04 -8.39 -21.25
N GLU A 509 -12.24 -8.27 -20.67
CA GLU A 509 -13.37 -9.16 -20.93
C GLU A 509 -13.82 -9.06 -22.40
N GLY A 510 -14.00 -7.84 -22.92
CA GLY A 510 -14.34 -7.61 -24.34
C GLY A 510 -13.24 -8.04 -25.32
N ILE A 511 -11.97 -7.92 -24.94
CA ILE A 511 -10.83 -8.46 -25.69
C ILE A 511 -10.85 -10.00 -25.70
N LEU A 512 -11.13 -10.64 -24.56
CA LEU A 512 -11.19 -12.10 -24.47
C LEU A 512 -12.34 -12.67 -25.30
N GLU A 513 -13.53 -12.05 -25.31
CA GLU A 513 -14.62 -12.42 -26.23
C GLU A 513 -14.17 -12.37 -27.69
N LYS A 514 -13.45 -11.32 -28.09
CA LYS A 514 -12.92 -11.17 -29.46
C LYS A 514 -11.86 -12.23 -29.76
N GLN A 515 -10.98 -12.53 -28.82
CA GLN A 515 -9.93 -13.53 -28.94
C GLN A 515 -10.52 -14.94 -29.15
N LEU A 516 -11.47 -15.35 -28.30
CA LEU A 516 -12.15 -16.66 -28.41
C LEU A 516 -12.99 -16.76 -29.69
N SER A 517 -13.64 -15.68 -30.11
CA SER A 517 -14.44 -15.66 -31.36
C SER A 517 -13.65 -15.31 -32.63
N GLY A 518 -12.31 -15.25 -32.58
CA GLY A 518 -11.44 -15.01 -33.73
C GLY A 518 -11.59 -13.63 -34.39
N LYS A 519 -12.18 -12.66 -33.69
CA LYS A 519 -12.41 -11.29 -34.17
C LYS A 519 -11.13 -10.45 -34.06
N ARG A 520 -11.03 -9.40 -34.87
CA ARG A 520 -9.95 -8.41 -34.75
C ARG A 520 -10.20 -7.46 -33.56
N PHE A 521 -9.13 -7.07 -32.89
CA PHE A 521 -9.13 -6.00 -31.89
C PHE A 521 -9.20 -4.62 -32.57
N THR A 522 -9.67 -3.59 -31.86
CA THR A 522 -9.60 -2.18 -32.32
C THR A 522 -8.17 -1.64 -32.24
N ASN A 523 -7.96 -0.41 -32.73
CA ASN A 523 -6.70 0.30 -32.49
C ASN A 523 -6.50 0.57 -30.99
N ASP A 524 -7.56 0.93 -30.26
CA ASP A 524 -7.47 1.28 -28.84
C ASP A 524 -7.21 0.03 -27.98
N GLU A 525 -7.81 -1.11 -28.32
CA GLU A 525 -7.50 -2.42 -27.74
C GLU A 525 -6.10 -2.91 -28.15
N THR A 526 -5.65 -2.57 -29.36
CA THR A 526 -4.28 -2.85 -29.81
C THR A 526 -3.27 -2.04 -29.03
N THR A 527 -3.54 -0.76 -28.78
CA THR A 527 -2.76 0.10 -27.89
C THR A 527 -2.82 -0.45 -26.47
N MET A 528 -4.01 -0.72 -25.92
CA MET A 528 -4.21 -1.22 -24.55
C MET A 528 -3.78 -2.69 -24.33
N LEU A 529 -3.37 -3.43 -25.36
CA LEU A 529 -2.63 -4.69 -25.25
C LEU A 529 -1.13 -4.52 -25.51
N ARG A 530 -0.72 -3.54 -26.33
CA ARG A 530 0.68 -3.09 -26.44
C ARG A 530 1.12 -2.21 -25.27
N ARG A 531 0.17 -1.79 -24.41
CA ARG A 531 0.32 -1.28 -23.00
C ARG A 531 0.40 -3.00 -20.50
N TYR A 532 1.40 -3.87 -20.04
CA TYR A 532 1.53 -4.77 -18.84
C TYR A 532 2.72 -5.01 -17.69
N GLY A 533 3.85 -4.38 -17.09
CA GLY A 533 4.99 -3.32 -17.17
C GLY A 533 4.99 -1.76 -16.70
N GLU A 534 4.91 -0.70 -17.56
CA GLU A 534 4.46 0.74 -17.36
C GLU A 534 3.00 0.98 -16.79
N MET A 535 2.11 1.85 -17.34
CA MET A 535 0.64 1.93 -17.15
C MET A 535 0.03 1.54 -15.81
N LEU A 536 -0.27 0.26 -15.57
CA LEU A 536 -0.81 -0.19 -14.28
C LEU A 536 0.19 0.09 -13.10
N PHE A 537 1.42 0.55 -13.40
CA PHE A 537 2.40 1.22 -12.53
C PHE A 537 1.75 2.44 -11.89
N GLU A 538 1.02 3.19 -12.71
CA GLU A 538 0.11 4.27 -12.33
C GLU A 538 -0.96 3.72 -11.35
N LEU A 539 -1.52 2.52 -11.60
CA LEU A 539 -2.40 1.80 -10.64
C LEU A 539 -1.68 1.30 -9.36
N GLN A 540 -0.37 0.98 -9.39
CA GLN A 540 0.41 0.77 -8.16
C GLN A 540 0.66 2.05 -7.38
N GLY A 541 0.70 3.20 -8.04
CA GLY A 541 1.21 4.47 -7.51
C GLY A 541 2.71 4.68 -7.76
N PHE A 542 3.21 4.33 -8.94
CA PHE A 542 4.58 4.62 -9.41
C PHE A 542 4.54 5.55 -10.63
N HIS A 543 5.55 6.40 -10.75
CA HIS A 543 5.66 7.45 -11.78
C HIS A 543 6.85 7.20 -12.72
N LEU A 544 6.71 7.58 -13.99
CA LEU A 544 7.53 7.11 -15.12
C LEU A 544 8.82 7.91 -15.36
N ASP A 545 9.46 8.36 -14.28
CA ASP A 545 10.69 9.16 -14.37
C ASP A 545 11.91 8.28 -14.68
N TRP A 546 12.01 7.11 -14.05
CA TRP A 546 13.14 6.19 -14.19
C TRP A 546 12.83 4.77 -13.64
N TYR A 547 13.48 3.71 -14.15
CA TYR A 547 13.19 2.32 -13.78
C TYR A 547 14.42 1.36 -13.84
N GLU A 548 14.74 0.74 -12.69
CA GLU A 548 15.55 -0.48 -12.55
C GLU A 548 14.83 -1.43 -11.57
N ASP A 549 14.52 -2.67 -11.97
CA ASP A 549 13.79 -3.64 -11.10
C ASP A 549 14.54 -3.94 -9.80
N ASP A 550 15.88 -4.04 -9.87
CA ASP A 550 16.78 -4.25 -8.73
C ASP A 550 16.61 -3.19 -7.62
N ARG A 551 16.16 -1.96 -7.95
CA ARG A 551 15.90 -0.89 -6.96
C ARG A 551 14.46 -0.83 -6.48
N LEU A 552 13.56 -1.62 -7.06
CA LEU A 552 12.19 -1.74 -6.57
C LEU A 552 12.15 -2.68 -5.36
N GLU A 553 11.39 -2.31 -4.34
CA GLU A 553 11.13 -3.20 -3.20
C GLU A 553 10.43 -4.48 -3.68
N TRP A 554 10.92 -5.66 -3.28
CA TRP A 554 10.32 -6.95 -3.63
C TRP A 554 8.82 -7.04 -3.30
N MET A 555 8.05 -7.60 -4.24
CA MET A 555 6.70 -8.13 -4.03
C MET A 555 6.66 -9.38 -3.15
N ALA A 556 7.79 -9.81 -2.61
CA ALA A 556 7.88 -10.97 -1.73
C ALA A 556 7.28 -10.63 -0.35
N LEU A 557 6.28 -11.41 0.07
CA LEU A 557 5.59 -11.26 1.38
C LEU A 557 5.32 -12.64 2.01
N VAL A 558 5.18 -12.69 3.34
CA VAL A 558 5.04 -13.93 4.14
C VAL A 558 3.93 -13.84 5.20
N SER A 559 3.20 -14.93 5.43
CA SER A 559 2.17 -15.04 6.48
C SER A 559 2.24 -16.37 7.23
N ASP A 560 2.00 -16.37 8.54
CA ASP A 560 1.75 -17.58 9.30
C ASP A 560 0.27 -18.00 9.22
N VAL A 561 0.02 -19.22 8.72
CA VAL A 561 -1.34 -19.72 8.49
C VAL A 561 -1.84 -20.66 9.58
N HIS A 562 -0.93 -21.37 10.24
CA HIS A 562 -1.20 -22.30 11.33
C HIS A 562 -0.10 -22.22 12.40
N THR A 563 -0.40 -22.57 13.66
CA THR A 563 0.54 -22.58 14.78
C THR A 563 0.31 -23.82 15.63
N GLU A 564 1.35 -24.64 15.77
CA GLU A 564 1.41 -25.75 16.73
C GLU A 564 2.22 -25.26 17.94
N ALA A 565 1.60 -25.30 19.13
CA ALA A 565 2.07 -24.60 20.33
C ALA A 565 2.58 -25.54 21.45
N LEU A 566 2.38 -26.85 21.31
CA LEU A 566 2.45 -27.83 22.42
C LEU A 566 3.52 -28.90 22.21
N VAL A 567 3.78 -29.35 20.98
CA VAL A 567 4.64 -30.51 20.67
C VAL A 567 5.97 -30.08 20.07
N GLU A 568 5.93 -29.24 19.03
CA GLU A 568 7.11 -28.80 18.27
C GLU A 568 7.39 -27.31 18.39
N GLN A 569 6.38 -26.51 18.79
CA GLN A 569 6.47 -25.05 18.87
C GLN A 569 6.91 -24.41 17.55
N ARG A 570 6.14 -24.72 16.49
CA ARG A 570 6.36 -24.24 15.12
C ARG A 570 5.08 -23.63 14.52
N CYS A 571 5.25 -22.67 13.61
CA CYS A 571 4.19 -22.18 12.74
C CYS A 571 4.42 -22.65 11.29
N LEU A 572 3.31 -22.82 10.56
CA LEU A 572 3.31 -22.98 9.11
C LEU A 572 3.26 -21.60 8.48
N GLU A 573 4.30 -21.23 7.75
CA GLU A 573 4.37 -20.01 6.97
C GLU A 573 4.17 -20.31 5.48
N VAL A 574 3.41 -19.45 4.82
CA VAL A 574 3.25 -19.43 3.36
C VAL A 574 3.75 -18.09 2.85
N ALA A 575 4.40 -18.09 1.70
CA ALA A 575 5.03 -16.90 1.16
C ALA A 575 4.97 -16.85 -0.37
N THR A 576 5.03 -15.63 -0.88
CA THR A 576 5.36 -15.36 -2.28
C THR A 576 6.74 -14.75 -2.37
N GLY A 577 7.50 -15.08 -3.41
CA GLY A 577 8.78 -14.44 -3.71
C GLY A 577 8.63 -13.37 -4.79
N GLY A 578 9.72 -13.15 -5.53
CA GLY A 578 9.68 -12.42 -6.80
C GLY A 578 8.85 -13.12 -7.87
N ALA A 579 8.52 -12.38 -8.92
CA ALA A 579 7.74 -12.88 -10.04
C ALA A 579 8.59 -13.72 -10.98
N MET A 580 7.97 -14.70 -11.64
CA MET A 580 8.65 -15.52 -12.65
C MET A 580 8.04 -15.30 -14.04
N PRO A 581 8.86 -15.20 -15.10
CA PRO A 581 8.36 -15.11 -16.47
C PRO A 581 7.77 -16.44 -16.94
N ILE A 582 6.58 -16.37 -17.55
CA ILE A 582 5.91 -17.49 -18.22
C ILE A 582 5.92 -17.27 -19.73
N TYR A 583 6.49 -18.22 -20.47
CA TYR A 583 6.46 -18.24 -21.93
C TYR A 583 5.39 -19.23 -22.40
N ALA A 584 4.50 -18.82 -23.30
CA ALA A 584 3.46 -19.68 -23.87
C ALA A 584 3.40 -19.59 -25.39
N VAL A 585 3.04 -20.70 -26.06
CA VAL A 585 2.84 -20.74 -27.51
C VAL A 585 1.35 -20.67 -27.82
N VAL A 586 0.90 -19.52 -28.32
CA VAL A 586 -0.50 -19.29 -28.72
C VAL A 586 -0.67 -19.52 -30.22
N GLU A 587 -1.84 -20.03 -30.60
CA GLU A 587 -2.23 -20.12 -32.01
C GLU A 587 -3.00 -18.87 -32.42
N THR A 588 -2.67 -18.30 -33.57
CA THR A 588 -3.22 -17.03 -34.05
C THR A 588 -3.62 -17.15 -35.54
N PRO A 589 -4.42 -16.21 -36.09
CA PRO A 589 -4.67 -16.12 -37.53
C PRO A 589 -3.41 -15.98 -38.41
N TYR A 590 -2.24 -15.76 -37.80
CA TYR A 590 -0.94 -15.64 -38.47
C TYR A 590 0.01 -16.83 -38.19
N GLY A 591 -0.46 -17.88 -37.51
CA GLY A 591 0.34 -19.04 -37.08
C GLY A 591 0.70 -19.02 -35.60
N ARG A 592 1.64 -19.88 -35.19
CA ARG A 592 2.10 -20.01 -33.80
C ARG A 592 3.01 -18.85 -33.39
N GLN A 593 2.73 -18.26 -32.24
CA GLN A 593 3.43 -17.11 -31.68
C GLN A 593 3.81 -17.38 -30.23
N LEU A 594 5.05 -17.10 -29.85
CA LEU A 594 5.48 -17.06 -28.46
C LEU A 594 4.97 -15.77 -27.82
N VAL A 595 4.46 -15.86 -26.60
CA VAL A 595 4.03 -14.72 -25.76
C VAL A 595 4.66 -14.83 -24.37
N LEU A 596 4.85 -13.70 -23.70
CA LEU A 596 5.50 -13.60 -22.39
C LEU A 596 4.56 -12.99 -21.36
N GLY A 597 4.37 -13.69 -20.25
CA GLY A 597 3.63 -13.22 -19.08
C GLY A 597 4.46 -13.27 -17.81
N ALA A 598 3.83 -12.94 -16.69
CA ALA A 598 4.38 -13.17 -15.36
C ALA A 598 3.45 -14.04 -14.51
N VAL A 599 4.03 -14.82 -13.60
CA VAL A 599 3.32 -15.65 -12.61
C VAL A 599 3.88 -15.45 -11.20
N TYR A 600 3.09 -15.84 -10.20
CA TYR A 600 3.54 -15.94 -8.82
C TYR A 600 4.73 -16.91 -8.68
N SER A 601 5.58 -16.71 -7.67
CA SER A 601 6.28 -17.81 -7.01
C SER A 601 5.60 -18.09 -5.67
N TYR A 602 5.59 -19.35 -5.23
CA TYR A 602 4.88 -19.81 -4.04
C TYR A 602 5.73 -20.77 -3.20
N TYR A 603 5.74 -20.54 -1.90
CA TYR A 603 6.52 -21.29 -0.91
C TYR A 603 5.64 -21.61 0.31
N GLU A 604 5.83 -22.79 0.90
CA GLU A 604 5.15 -23.23 2.13
C GLU A 604 6.16 -24.01 2.99
N PHE A 605 6.38 -23.57 4.23
CA PHE A 605 7.45 -24.09 5.09
C PHE A 605 7.14 -23.92 6.59
N LEU A 606 7.86 -24.64 7.45
CA LEU A 606 7.70 -24.57 8.91
C LEU A 606 8.80 -23.72 9.55
N GLN A 607 8.43 -22.76 10.40
CA GLN A 607 9.35 -21.96 11.22
C GLN A 607 9.17 -22.22 12.72
N PRO A 608 10.23 -22.14 13.54
CA PRO A 608 10.11 -22.04 15.00
C PRO A 608 9.36 -20.76 15.42
N LEU A 609 8.53 -20.81 16.47
CA LEU A 609 7.74 -19.65 16.92
C LEU A 609 8.57 -18.42 17.34
N ALA A 610 9.83 -18.62 17.77
CA ALA A 610 10.77 -17.53 18.05
C ALA A 610 11.24 -16.80 16.78
N ASN A 611 11.18 -17.45 15.62
CA ASN A 611 11.74 -17.00 14.35
C ASN A 611 10.66 -16.64 13.32
N ARG A 612 9.39 -16.42 13.74
CA ARG A 612 8.30 -15.93 12.88
C ARG A 612 8.79 -14.79 11.99
N LEU A 613 8.71 -14.97 10.67
CA LEU A 613 9.24 -14.00 9.73
C LEU A 613 8.40 -12.72 9.69
N THR A 614 9.03 -11.66 9.20
CA THR A 614 8.38 -10.44 8.70
C THR A 614 8.80 -10.27 7.25
N ASP A 615 8.12 -9.43 6.48
CA ASP A 615 8.44 -9.28 5.05
C ASP A 615 9.87 -8.78 4.85
N GLU A 616 10.37 -7.90 5.71
CA GLU A 616 11.75 -7.42 5.62
C GLU A 616 12.76 -8.55 5.92
N ALA A 617 12.42 -9.56 6.71
CA ALA A 617 13.25 -10.75 6.93
C ALA A 617 13.15 -11.76 5.76
N TRP A 618 11.96 -11.90 5.18
CA TRP A 618 11.72 -12.77 4.03
C TRP A 618 12.34 -12.21 2.73
N ARG A 619 12.25 -10.90 2.49
CA ARG A 619 12.88 -10.21 1.36
C ARG A 619 14.40 -10.35 1.40
N ARG A 620 15.04 -10.13 2.57
CA ARG A 620 16.48 -10.45 2.78
C ARG A 620 16.84 -11.93 2.53
N THR A 621 15.87 -12.85 2.65
CA THR A 621 16.05 -14.26 2.26
C THR A 621 15.98 -14.45 0.74
N CYS A 622 15.15 -13.67 0.04
CA CYS A 622 15.12 -13.56 -1.42
C CYS A 622 16.41 -12.94 -1.97
N ASP A 623 16.82 -11.76 -1.46
CA ASP A 623 18.03 -11.02 -1.85
C ASP A 623 19.28 -11.90 -1.81
N SER A 624 19.40 -12.70 -0.75
CA SER A 624 20.56 -13.59 -0.53
C SER A 624 20.50 -14.92 -1.29
N GLY A 625 19.49 -15.12 -2.15
CA GLY A 625 19.27 -16.33 -2.94
C GLY A 625 18.87 -17.58 -2.14
N LYS A 626 18.63 -17.45 -0.82
CA LYS A 626 18.45 -18.57 0.12
C LYS A 626 17.00 -19.00 0.25
N LEU A 627 16.29 -18.98 -0.87
CA LEU A 627 14.89 -19.36 -0.97
C LEU A 627 14.71 -20.86 -0.65
N PRO A 628 13.69 -21.24 0.15
CA PRO A 628 13.32 -22.64 0.35
C PRO A 628 12.88 -23.29 -0.98
N PRO A 629 12.85 -24.63 -1.08
CA PRO A 629 12.34 -25.30 -2.26
C PRO A 629 10.86 -24.95 -2.50
N MET A 630 10.51 -24.69 -3.76
CA MET A 630 9.11 -24.67 -4.20
C MET A 630 8.55 -26.11 -4.16
N PRO A 631 7.21 -26.29 -4.03
CA PRO A 631 6.60 -27.62 -4.00
C PRO A 631 6.95 -28.49 -5.22
N ASP A 632 7.18 -29.79 -5.01
CA ASP A 632 7.68 -30.69 -6.05
C ASP A 632 6.78 -30.81 -7.29
N TRP A 633 5.47 -30.60 -7.14
CA TRP A 633 4.53 -30.62 -8.27
C TRP A 633 4.75 -29.45 -9.24
N CYS A 634 5.40 -28.35 -8.82
CA CYS A 634 5.74 -27.23 -9.72
C CYS A 634 6.74 -27.63 -10.83
N ARG A 635 7.51 -28.71 -10.65
CA ARG A 635 8.45 -29.24 -11.66
C ARG A 635 7.76 -29.75 -12.94
N SER A 636 6.43 -29.82 -12.97
CA SER A 636 5.69 -30.13 -14.21
C SER A 636 5.70 -28.98 -15.23
N PHE A 637 5.98 -27.74 -14.79
CA PHE A 637 5.99 -26.53 -15.63
C PHE A 637 7.11 -25.51 -15.32
N ILE A 638 7.76 -25.55 -14.15
CA ILE A 638 8.96 -24.75 -13.85
C ILE A 638 10.22 -25.53 -14.25
N ALA A 639 11.15 -24.87 -14.93
CA ALA A 639 12.43 -25.47 -15.31
C ALA A 639 13.43 -25.55 -14.15
N ASP A 640 14.06 -26.71 -13.97
CA ASP A 640 15.25 -26.88 -13.12
C ASP A 640 16.51 -26.33 -13.81
N TYR A 641 17.42 -25.73 -13.03
CA TYR A 641 18.69 -25.20 -13.52
C TYR A 641 19.84 -26.19 -13.34
N ASP A 642 20.61 -26.42 -14.41
CA ASP A 642 21.92 -27.05 -14.35
C ASP A 642 22.97 -26.01 -13.91
N ALA A 643 23.47 -26.16 -12.68
CA ALA A 643 24.51 -25.30 -12.12
C ALA A 643 25.81 -25.33 -12.94
N ASP A 644 26.20 -26.49 -13.48
CA ASP A 644 27.44 -26.63 -14.24
C ASP A 644 27.34 -25.96 -15.61
N HIS A 645 26.17 -26.04 -16.26
CA HIS A 645 25.87 -25.26 -17.47
C HIS A 645 25.89 -23.75 -17.21
N LEU A 646 25.22 -23.25 -16.15
CA LEU A 646 25.18 -21.82 -15.86
C LEU A 646 26.56 -21.26 -15.46
N MET A 647 27.35 -22.01 -14.68
CA MET A 647 28.75 -21.65 -14.40
C MET A 647 29.61 -21.65 -15.68
N ALA A 648 29.34 -22.54 -16.63
CA ALA A 648 30.03 -22.56 -17.93
C ALA A 648 29.65 -21.37 -18.84
N ARG A 649 28.41 -20.86 -18.76
CA ARG A 649 28.00 -19.59 -19.41
C ARG A 649 28.75 -18.40 -18.84
N VAL A 650 28.78 -18.24 -17.51
CA VAL A 650 29.53 -17.15 -16.85
C VAL A 650 31.03 -17.20 -17.20
N ARG A 651 31.63 -18.40 -17.29
CA ARG A 651 33.03 -18.56 -17.74
C ARG A 651 33.31 -18.03 -19.14
N LYS A 652 32.32 -18.00 -20.05
CA LYS A 652 32.48 -17.46 -21.41
C LYS A 652 32.47 -15.94 -21.48
N GLY A 653 32.05 -15.25 -20.40
CA GLY A 653 31.81 -13.80 -20.40
C GLY A 653 30.33 -13.42 -20.44
N GLU A 654 29.40 -14.37 -20.33
CA GLU A 654 27.96 -14.06 -20.27
C GLU A 654 27.55 -13.56 -18.87
N GLU A 655 26.67 -12.57 -18.80
CA GLU A 655 25.90 -12.28 -17.58
C GLU A 655 24.74 -13.27 -17.47
N VAL A 656 24.54 -13.87 -16.29
CA VAL A 656 23.66 -15.04 -16.12
C VAL A 656 22.80 -14.85 -14.87
N PRO A 657 21.75 -14.00 -14.90
CA PRO A 657 20.92 -13.69 -13.74
C PRO A 657 20.29 -14.92 -13.06
N GLU A 658 20.14 -16.03 -13.79
CA GLU A 658 19.71 -17.31 -13.22
C GLU A 658 20.66 -17.82 -12.12
N LEU A 659 21.96 -17.54 -12.22
CA LEU A 659 22.99 -18.12 -11.36
C LEU A 659 22.83 -17.69 -9.89
N VAL A 660 22.37 -16.45 -9.62
CA VAL A 660 22.09 -16.03 -8.24
C VAL A 660 20.92 -16.79 -7.61
N CYS A 661 20.03 -17.37 -8.42
CA CYS A 661 18.87 -18.15 -7.97
C CYS A 661 19.16 -19.65 -7.73
N VAL A 662 20.38 -20.14 -8.03
CA VAL A 662 20.74 -21.57 -7.95
C VAL A 662 21.08 -21.98 -6.51
N ALA A 663 20.34 -22.93 -5.94
CA ALA A 663 20.57 -23.46 -4.59
C ALA A 663 21.68 -24.55 -4.52
N ASP A 664 22.83 -24.30 -5.14
CA ASP A 664 23.99 -25.21 -5.17
C ASP A 664 25.25 -24.54 -4.55
N PRO A 665 25.83 -25.08 -3.45
CA PRO A 665 27.04 -24.53 -2.84
C PRO A 665 28.27 -24.46 -3.76
N ARG A 666 28.28 -25.21 -4.87
CA ARG A 666 29.35 -25.12 -5.90
C ARG A 666 29.34 -23.77 -6.61
N VAL A 667 28.18 -23.14 -6.74
CA VAL A 667 28.03 -21.80 -7.32
C VAL A 667 28.64 -20.73 -6.40
N ASP A 668 28.45 -20.86 -5.09
CA ASP A 668 29.08 -19.97 -4.10
C ASP A 668 30.61 -20.06 -4.20
N ALA A 669 31.15 -21.29 -4.17
CA ALA A 669 32.59 -21.55 -4.24
C ALA A 669 33.20 -21.17 -5.61
N PHE A 670 32.42 -21.26 -6.69
CA PHE A 670 32.80 -20.74 -8.01
C PHE A 670 32.92 -19.23 -7.98
N LEU A 671 31.85 -18.50 -7.65
CA LEU A 671 31.82 -17.04 -7.66
C LEU A 671 32.88 -16.47 -6.70
N GLU A 672 32.95 -16.97 -5.46
CA GLU A 672 33.94 -16.59 -4.44
C GLU A 672 35.38 -16.66 -4.95
N LYS A 673 35.72 -17.67 -5.76
CA LYS A 673 37.06 -17.87 -6.32
C LYS A 673 37.26 -17.11 -7.64
N ALA A 674 36.24 -17.07 -8.48
CA ALA A 674 36.33 -16.58 -9.86
C ALA A 674 36.49 -15.06 -9.96
N VAL A 675 35.99 -14.33 -8.94
CA VAL A 675 36.08 -12.86 -8.86
C VAL A 675 37.30 -12.35 -8.07
N GLN A 676 38.19 -13.23 -7.60
CA GLN A 676 39.43 -12.81 -6.92
C GLN A 676 40.43 -12.21 -7.92
N PRO A 677 41.44 -11.44 -7.46
CA PRO A 677 42.59 -11.06 -8.29
C PRO A 677 43.34 -12.31 -8.79
N GLY A 678 43.60 -12.39 -10.09
CA GLY A 678 44.05 -13.60 -10.79
C GLY A 678 42.97 -14.67 -11.00
N GLY A 679 41.70 -14.35 -10.74
CA GLY A 679 40.54 -15.23 -10.86
C GLY A 679 40.05 -15.40 -12.30
N GLU A 680 39.26 -16.46 -12.55
CA GLU A 680 38.86 -16.85 -13.91
C GLU A 680 37.84 -15.92 -14.60
N LEU A 681 37.42 -14.83 -13.95
CA LEU A 681 36.60 -13.76 -14.53
C LEU A 681 37.28 -12.39 -14.56
N GLU A 682 38.46 -12.23 -13.94
CA GLU A 682 39.15 -10.93 -13.92
C GLU A 682 39.47 -10.45 -15.34
N GLY A 683 39.09 -9.20 -15.65
CA GLY A 683 39.28 -8.60 -16.98
C GLY A 683 38.26 -9.00 -18.04
N LYS A 684 37.22 -9.80 -17.71
CA LYS A 684 36.08 -10.05 -18.62
C LYS A 684 35.00 -8.98 -18.49
N GLU A 685 34.19 -8.83 -19.54
CA GLU A 685 33.09 -7.86 -19.60
C GLU A 685 32.06 -8.08 -18.48
N ASN A 686 31.72 -9.34 -18.17
CA ASN A 686 30.81 -9.72 -17.08
C ASN A 686 31.43 -9.69 -15.66
N TYR A 687 32.69 -9.28 -15.48
CA TYR A 687 33.32 -9.18 -14.16
C TYR A 687 32.57 -8.28 -13.16
N PRO A 688 32.00 -7.12 -13.55
CA PRO A 688 31.22 -6.27 -12.63
C PRO A 688 29.94 -6.96 -12.16
N TRP A 689 29.21 -7.58 -13.07
CA TRP A 689 28.04 -8.39 -12.75
C TRP A 689 28.41 -9.58 -11.85
N ALA A 690 29.54 -10.25 -12.10
CA ALA A 690 30.01 -11.36 -11.29
C ALA A 690 30.39 -10.92 -9.86
N LEU A 691 30.96 -9.72 -9.67
CA LEU A 691 31.19 -9.14 -8.35
C LEU A 691 29.87 -8.92 -7.58
N SER A 692 28.84 -8.39 -8.24
CA SER A 692 27.50 -8.24 -7.65
C SER A 692 26.85 -9.59 -7.32
N ALA A 693 26.89 -10.56 -8.25
CA ALA A 693 26.38 -11.91 -8.04
C ALA A 693 27.08 -12.63 -6.87
N ALA A 694 28.39 -12.45 -6.72
CA ALA A 694 29.15 -12.96 -5.58
C ALA A 694 28.76 -12.24 -4.28
N ALA A 695 28.57 -10.92 -4.32
CA ALA A 695 28.17 -10.11 -3.16
C ALA A 695 26.79 -10.49 -2.62
N ARG A 696 25.77 -10.67 -3.48
CA ARG A 696 24.43 -11.10 -3.06
C ARG A 696 24.44 -12.47 -2.35
N ARG A 697 25.27 -13.42 -2.83
CA ARG A 697 25.31 -14.80 -2.29
C ARG A 697 26.21 -14.98 -1.06
N VAL A 698 27.43 -14.45 -1.11
CA VAL A 698 28.48 -14.61 -0.08
C VAL A 698 29.01 -13.24 0.44
N PRO A 699 28.14 -12.30 0.87
CA PRO A 699 28.50 -10.91 1.13
C PRO A 699 29.67 -10.76 2.12
N LYS A 700 29.63 -11.50 3.24
CA LYS A 700 30.67 -11.47 4.28
C LYS A 700 32.07 -11.91 3.80
N LYS A 701 32.16 -12.63 2.67
CA LYS A 701 33.43 -13.00 2.03
C LYS A 701 33.87 -12.00 0.97
N MET A 702 32.94 -11.22 0.42
CA MET A 702 33.19 -10.22 -0.61
C MET A 702 33.63 -8.88 -0.04
N VAL A 703 33.15 -8.49 1.15
CA VAL A 703 33.54 -7.22 1.82
C VAL A 703 35.07 -6.98 1.81
N PRO A 704 35.95 -7.92 2.21
CA PRO A 704 37.40 -7.69 2.18
C PRO A 704 37.96 -7.43 0.78
N LEU A 705 37.41 -8.07 -0.25
CA LEU A 705 37.79 -7.87 -1.65
C LEU A 705 37.29 -6.53 -2.19
N LEU A 706 36.03 -6.19 -1.92
CA LEU A 706 35.43 -4.92 -2.37
C LEU A 706 36.13 -3.72 -1.71
N MET A 707 36.34 -3.77 -0.39
CA MET A 707 37.14 -2.78 0.34
C MET A 707 38.56 -2.65 -0.23
N ARG A 708 39.17 -3.77 -0.65
CA ARG A 708 40.49 -3.77 -1.29
C ARG A 708 40.43 -3.12 -2.68
N LEU A 709 39.43 -3.42 -3.50
CA LEU A 709 39.27 -2.83 -4.84
C LEU A 709 38.99 -1.32 -4.77
N VAL A 710 38.14 -0.86 -3.85
CA VAL A 710 37.89 0.58 -3.61
C VAL A 710 39.17 1.31 -3.20
N ARG A 711 40.03 0.68 -2.40
CA ARG A 711 41.33 1.25 -1.97
C ARG A 711 42.40 1.19 -3.07
N GLU A 712 42.62 0.04 -3.69
CA GLU A 712 43.82 -0.25 -4.49
C GLU A 712 43.60 -0.17 -6.02
N ALA A 713 42.39 -0.39 -6.53
CA ALA A 713 42.19 -0.54 -7.98
C ALA A 713 42.29 0.81 -8.71
N PRO A 714 42.74 0.84 -9.98
CA PRO A 714 42.79 2.07 -10.77
C PRO A 714 41.40 2.71 -10.91
N ILE A 715 41.34 4.02 -10.66
CA ILE A 715 40.20 4.88 -10.97
C ILE A 715 40.56 5.71 -12.21
N ARG A 716 39.58 5.92 -13.09
CA ARG A 716 39.69 6.83 -14.25
C ARG A 716 38.47 7.75 -14.29
N LEU A 717 38.62 8.89 -14.96
CA LEU A 717 37.48 9.69 -15.43
C LEU A 717 37.23 9.34 -16.90
N ALA A 718 36.01 8.95 -17.21
CA ALA A 718 35.48 8.79 -18.56
C ALA A 718 34.53 9.96 -18.88
N LYS A 719 34.19 10.16 -20.15
CA LYS A 719 33.19 11.15 -20.59
C LYS A 719 32.02 10.47 -21.29
N THR A 720 30.82 11.00 -21.09
CA THR A 720 29.67 10.70 -21.96
C THR A 720 29.74 11.52 -23.24
N ASP A 721 28.97 11.14 -24.26
CA ASP A 721 28.86 11.91 -25.52
C ASP A 721 28.26 13.32 -25.30
N ALA A 722 27.52 13.51 -24.20
CA ALA A 722 27.02 14.80 -23.73
C ALA A 722 28.05 15.60 -22.88
N GLY A 723 29.28 15.10 -22.72
CA GLY A 723 30.41 15.82 -22.11
C GLY A 723 30.61 15.62 -20.59
N TYR A 724 29.67 14.98 -19.89
CA TYR A 724 29.74 14.75 -18.44
C TYR A 724 30.89 13.81 -18.06
N GLU A 725 31.68 14.18 -17.05
CA GLU A 725 32.73 13.34 -16.49
C GLU A 725 32.17 12.35 -15.45
N TYR A 726 32.57 11.09 -15.53
CA TYR A 726 32.15 10.06 -14.56
C TYR A 726 33.31 9.12 -14.19
N LEU A 727 33.29 8.62 -12.95
CA LEU A 727 34.26 7.63 -12.47
C LEU A 727 34.06 6.29 -13.20
N ASP A 728 35.13 5.70 -13.74
CA ASP A 728 35.14 4.36 -14.35
C ASP A 728 36.29 3.50 -13.83
N GLY A 729 36.13 2.19 -13.94
CA GLY A 729 37.06 1.15 -13.49
C GLY A 729 36.47 0.22 -12.44
N ALA A 730 37.28 -0.78 -12.04
CA ALA A 730 36.87 -1.77 -11.05
C ALA A 730 36.59 -1.17 -9.66
N ALA A 731 37.25 -0.07 -9.31
CA ALA A 731 37.05 0.62 -8.03
C ALA A 731 35.61 1.13 -7.86
N ARG A 732 35.04 1.88 -8.83
CA ARG A 732 33.64 2.36 -8.74
C ARG A 732 32.66 1.21 -8.64
N LYS A 733 32.82 0.21 -9.51
CA LYS A 733 31.96 -1.00 -9.54
C LYS A 733 32.04 -1.77 -8.21
N ALA A 734 33.22 -1.86 -7.60
CA ALA A 734 33.38 -2.43 -6.26
C ALA A 734 32.77 -1.55 -5.15
N GLY A 735 32.80 -0.23 -5.28
CA GLY A 735 32.14 0.70 -4.35
C GLY A 735 30.61 0.56 -4.40
N TRP A 736 30.03 0.58 -5.59
CA TRP A 736 28.57 0.41 -5.76
C TRP A 736 28.10 -0.93 -5.17
N VAL A 737 28.79 -2.04 -5.45
CA VAL A 737 28.49 -3.35 -4.86
C VAL A 737 28.83 -3.44 -3.35
N LEU A 738 29.71 -2.58 -2.83
CA LEU A 738 29.99 -2.47 -1.40
C LEU A 738 28.85 -1.74 -0.66
N ALA A 739 28.24 -0.73 -1.27
CA ALA A 739 27.13 0.01 -0.65
C ALA A 739 25.94 -0.89 -0.29
N ASP A 740 25.62 -1.86 -1.17
CA ASP A 740 24.57 -2.87 -0.95
C ASP A 740 24.80 -3.77 0.28
N ILE A 741 26.04 -3.91 0.75
CA ILE A 741 26.41 -4.94 1.76
C ILE A 741 27.25 -4.42 2.94
N ALA A 742 27.65 -3.15 2.97
CA ALA A 742 28.46 -2.56 4.02
C ALA A 742 27.66 -2.41 5.33
N GLY A 743 28.30 -2.72 6.46
CA GLY A 743 27.80 -2.37 7.79
C GLY A 743 28.60 -1.23 8.42
N PRO A 744 28.27 -0.85 9.67
CA PRO A 744 28.97 0.21 10.41
C PRO A 744 30.50 0.06 10.49
N ALA A 745 31.00 -1.18 10.51
CA ALA A 745 32.43 -1.46 10.53
C ALA A 745 33.12 -1.16 9.18
N GLU A 746 32.42 -1.41 8.07
CA GLU A 746 32.89 -1.11 6.72
C GLU A 746 32.86 0.40 6.47
N ILE A 747 31.81 1.12 6.91
CA ILE A 747 31.73 2.59 6.86
C ILE A 747 32.89 3.23 7.64
N ALA A 748 33.14 2.81 8.88
CA ALA A 748 34.27 3.27 9.67
C ALA A 748 35.63 2.96 9.01
N ALA A 749 35.69 1.93 8.15
CA ALA A 749 36.88 1.59 7.37
C ALA A 749 37.00 2.37 6.03
N LEU A 750 35.99 3.16 5.63
CA LEU A 750 36.06 4.09 4.50
C LEU A 750 36.56 5.48 4.91
N GLU A 751 36.39 5.89 6.18
CA GLU A 751 36.83 7.21 6.70
C GLU A 751 38.24 7.66 6.25
N PRO A 752 39.30 6.80 6.25
CA PRO A 752 40.63 7.20 5.80
C PRO A 752 40.77 7.52 4.31
N LEU A 753 39.81 7.08 3.46
CA LEU A 753 39.75 7.46 2.05
C LEU A 753 39.06 8.81 1.88
N VAL A 754 37.97 9.02 2.61
CA VAL A 754 37.13 10.23 2.57
C VAL A 754 37.93 11.48 2.97
N PHE A 755 38.84 11.36 3.95
CA PHE A 755 39.77 12.42 4.34
C PHE A 755 41.18 12.26 3.72
N GLY A 756 41.31 11.44 2.67
CA GLY A 756 42.57 11.18 1.98
C GLY A 756 43.00 12.28 1.00
N GLU A 757 44.16 12.08 0.36
CA GLU A 757 44.72 13.03 -0.63
C GLU A 757 44.30 12.71 -2.09
N ASP A 758 43.70 11.54 -2.35
CA ASP A 758 43.14 11.18 -3.65
C ASP A 758 41.66 11.58 -3.72
N ARG A 759 41.39 12.72 -4.37
CA ARG A 759 40.04 13.26 -4.58
C ARG A 759 39.07 12.24 -5.17
N LEU A 760 39.50 11.41 -6.12
CA LEU A 760 38.62 10.46 -6.81
C LEU A 760 38.25 9.27 -5.92
N ARG A 761 39.11 8.93 -4.94
CA ARG A 761 38.81 7.96 -3.88
C ARG A 761 37.94 8.55 -2.79
N ALA A 762 38.13 9.83 -2.46
CA ALA A 762 37.28 10.54 -1.50
C ALA A 762 35.86 10.69 -2.04
N GLU A 763 35.69 11.11 -3.31
CA GLU A 763 34.41 11.15 -4.03
C GLU A 763 33.76 9.76 -4.05
N LEU A 764 34.45 8.72 -4.53
CA LEU A 764 33.90 7.35 -4.50
C LEU A 764 33.52 6.87 -3.08
N ALA A 765 34.27 7.23 -2.05
CA ALA A 765 33.94 6.83 -0.68
C ALA A 765 32.75 7.63 -0.11
N VAL A 766 32.52 8.86 -0.58
CA VAL A 766 31.28 9.63 -0.34
C VAL A 766 30.08 8.95 -1.02
N ASP A 767 30.17 8.61 -2.31
CA ASP A 767 29.12 7.88 -3.06
C ASP A 767 28.65 6.63 -2.27
N VAL A 768 29.61 5.84 -1.78
CA VAL A 768 29.34 4.59 -1.04
C VAL A 768 28.69 4.87 0.32
N CYS A 769 29.12 5.91 1.03
CA CYS A 769 28.51 6.27 2.31
C CYS A 769 27.05 6.70 2.10
N ALA A 770 26.77 7.61 1.15
CA ALA A 770 25.44 8.10 0.86
C ALA A 770 24.47 6.95 0.49
N ALA A 771 24.89 6.09 -0.45
CA ALA A 771 24.08 4.97 -0.92
C ALA A 771 23.70 3.97 0.19
N THR A 772 24.48 3.83 1.27
CA THR A 772 24.18 2.87 2.36
C THR A 772 23.04 3.29 3.28
N ARG A 773 22.75 4.59 3.39
CA ARG A 773 21.75 5.17 4.31
C ARG A 773 21.89 4.71 5.77
N LEU A 774 23.12 4.37 6.20
CA LEU A 774 23.43 4.06 7.59
C LEU A 774 23.68 5.34 8.39
N LYS A 775 23.27 5.36 9.67
CA LYS A 775 23.51 6.52 10.56
C LYS A 775 25.00 6.80 10.74
N GLU A 776 25.84 5.76 10.79
CA GLU A 776 27.29 5.92 10.81
C GLU A 776 27.87 6.53 9.52
N ALA A 777 27.17 6.39 8.39
CA ALA A 777 27.55 7.00 7.12
C ALA A 777 27.09 8.46 7.03
N GLU A 778 25.86 8.77 7.47
CA GLU A 778 25.37 10.13 7.67
C GLU A 778 26.29 10.94 8.60
N HIS A 779 26.65 10.38 9.77
CA HIS A 779 27.62 10.97 10.70
C HIS A 779 29.01 11.17 10.07
N LEU A 780 29.44 10.29 9.16
CA LEU A 780 30.69 10.46 8.44
C LEU A 780 30.57 11.60 7.41
N LEU A 781 29.50 11.63 6.60
CA LEU A 781 29.22 12.68 5.60
C LEU A 781 29.11 14.08 6.22
N LEU A 782 28.44 14.23 7.37
CA LEU A 782 28.41 15.49 8.13
C LEU A 782 29.82 15.95 8.55
N ARG A 783 30.72 15.01 8.88
CA ARG A 783 32.15 15.31 9.13
C ARG A 783 32.91 15.64 7.85
N VAL A 784 32.51 15.13 6.67
CA VAL A 784 33.09 15.52 5.38
C VAL A 784 32.79 16.99 5.10
N ILE A 785 31.51 17.38 5.14
CA ILE A 785 31.06 18.77 4.95
C ILE A 785 31.84 19.71 5.88
N ARG A 786 32.05 19.30 7.15
CA ARG A 786 32.74 20.10 8.17
C ARG A 786 34.28 20.13 8.04
N HIS A 787 34.93 19.06 7.55
CA HIS A 787 36.39 18.88 7.69
C HIS A 787 37.18 18.40 6.46
N ALA A 788 36.54 17.97 5.37
CA ALA A 788 37.28 17.57 4.17
C ALA A 788 37.96 18.78 3.52
N ARG A 789 39.14 18.56 2.94
CA ARG A 789 39.97 19.67 2.41
C ARG A 789 39.43 20.20 1.08
N ASP A 790 39.08 19.28 0.19
CA ASP A 790 38.63 19.56 -1.17
C ASP A 790 37.16 20.05 -1.22
N ASP A 791 36.91 21.13 -1.95
CA ASP A 791 35.58 21.72 -2.08
C ASP A 791 34.59 20.83 -2.85
N ARG A 792 35.04 20.01 -3.81
CA ARG A 792 34.15 19.09 -4.54
C ARG A 792 33.72 17.90 -3.68
N VAL A 793 34.64 17.36 -2.87
CA VAL A 793 34.33 16.31 -1.89
C VAL A 793 33.34 16.85 -0.85
N ARG A 794 33.46 18.12 -0.47
CA ARG A 794 32.48 18.79 0.41
C ARG A 794 31.14 19.07 -0.27
N SER A 795 31.12 19.42 -1.56
CA SER A 795 29.88 19.57 -2.34
C SER A 795 29.17 18.23 -2.45
N ALA A 796 29.81 17.19 -3.00
CA ALA A 796 29.18 15.88 -3.17
C ALA A 796 28.61 15.31 -1.86
N ALA A 797 29.31 15.46 -0.74
CA ALA A 797 28.80 15.03 0.58
C ALA A 797 27.68 15.91 1.15
N PHE A 798 27.53 17.14 0.66
CA PHE A 798 26.41 18.05 0.95
C PHE A 798 25.21 17.74 0.05
N ASP A 799 25.42 17.68 -1.26
CA ASP A 799 24.43 17.43 -2.30
C ASP A 799 23.69 16.08 -2.07
N GLU A 800 24.43 15.02 -1.68
CA GLU A 800 23.88 13.71 -1.32
C GLU A 800 23.15 13.67 0.04
N LEU A 801 23.38 14.64 0.93
CA LEU A 801 22.66 14.78 2.21
C LEU A 801 21.48 15.75 2.13
N GLU A 802 21.51 16.76 1.25
CA GLU A 802 20.47 17.77 1.15
C GLU A 802 19.11 17.17 0.77
N CYS A 803 19.11 16.07 0.00
CA CYS A 803 17.92 15.33 -0.43
C CYS A 803 17.66 14.04 0.37
N GLY A 804 18.21 13.88 1.58
CA GLY A 804 18.10 12.60 2.31
C GLY A 804 18.67 12.49 3.73
N ALA A 805 19.11 13.58 4.35
CA ALA A 805 19.49 13.59 5.76
C ALA A 805 18.28 13.31 6.68
N SER A 806 18.51 12.63 7.81
CA SER A 806 17.45 12.29 8.75
C SER A 806 17.28 13.33 9.86
N TRP A 807 16.16 13.25 10.60
CA TRP A 807 15.95 14.07 11.81
C TRP A 807 17.08 13.95 12.86
N ASP A 808 17.80 12.83 12.89
CA ASP A 808 18.92 12.63 13.81
C ASP A 808 20.16 13.47 13.44
N ALA A 809 20.25 13.99 12.20
CA ALA A 809 21.32 14.89 11.76
C ALA A 809 21.15 16.33 12.27
N VAL A 810 19.92 16.75 12.65
CA VAL A 810 19.56 18.14 12.98
C VAL A 810 20.53 18.82 13.96
N PRO A 811 21.02 18.20 15.06
CA PRO A 811 22.00 18.83 15.95
C PRO A 811 23.33 19.18 15.24
N ASP A 812 23.87 18.27 14.42
CA ASP A 812 25.16 18.45 13.75
C ASP A 812 25.05 19.36 12.51
N VAL A 813 23.86 19.48 11.92
CA VAL A 813 23.54 20.45 10.85
C VAL A 813 23.36 21.85 11.47
N LEU A 814 22.62 22.00 12.56
CA LEU A 814 22.50 23.27 13.31
C LEU A 814 23.86 23.77 13.82
N ALA A 815 24.70 22.89 14.36
CA ALA A 815 26.05 23.24 14.79
C ALA A 815 26.95 23.70 13.61
N GLN A 816 26.71 23.19 12.39
CA GLN A 816 27.37 23.69 11.18
C GLN A 816 26.83 25.06 10.74
N TRP A 817 25.51 25.27 10.79
CA TRP A 817 24.89 26.56 10.49
C TRP A 817 25.39 27.66 11.43
N GLN A 818 25.49 27.38 12.74
CA GLN A 818 26.04 28.30 13.73
C GLN A 818 27.51 28.68 13.45
N ALA A 819 28.30 27.75 12.92
CA ALA A 819 29.72 27.94 12.60
C ALA A 819 29.99 28.47 11.17
N ALA A 820 28.97 28.63 10.33
CA ALA A 820 29.10 29.03 8.93
C ALA A 820 29.12 30.56 8.72
N GLY A 821 29.81 31.01 7.67
CA GLY A 821 29.64 32.36 7.11
C GLY A 821 28.35 32.45 6.27
N GLU A 822 27.85 33.66 6.00
CA GLU A 822 26.49 33.87 5.46
C GLU A 822 26.18 33.11 4.18
N GLU A 823 27.07 33.14 3.18
CA GLU A 823 26.95 32.40 1.92
C GLU A 823 26.73 30.89 2.15
N ARG A 824 27.38 30.33 3.18
CA ARG A 824 27.26 28.92 3.55
C ARG A 824 26.11 28.65 4.54
N LYS A 825 25.63 29.65 5.28
CA LYS A 825 24.40 29.54 6.07
C LYS A 825 23.18 29.33 5.18
N GLN A 826 23.14 29.98 4.02
CA GLN A 826 22.08 29.80 3.01
C GLN A 826 22.04 28.35 2.51
N GLN A 827 23.18 27.75 2.19
CA GLN A 827 23.27 26.33 1.83
C GLN A 827 22.76 25.44 2.97
N VAL A 828 23.32 25.56 4.17
CA VAL A 828 22.93 24.71 5.32
C VAL A 828 21.46 24.90 5.73
N LEU A 829 20.82 26.03 5.39
CA LEU A 829 19.37 26.23 5.54
C LEU A 829 18.53 25.36 4.59
N GLY A 830 18.98 25.11 3.35
CA GLY A 830 18.29 24.21 2.41
C GLY A 830 18.18 22.78 2.96
N MET A 831 19.30 22.23 3.43
CA MET A 831 19.34 20.94 4.13
C MET A 831 18.45 20.91 5.38
N LEU A 832 18.41 21.99 6.18
CA LEU A 832 17.48 22.07 7.33
C LEU A 832 16.01 22.11 6.89
N LEU A 833 15.69 22.76 5.77
CA LEU A 833 14.34 22.83 5.20
C LEU A 833 13.89 21.46 4.65
N SER A 834 14.74 20.71 3.94
CA SER A 834 14.39 19.34 3.50
C SER A 834 14.14 18.39 4.69
N ILE A 835 15.05 18.35 5.67
CA ILE A 835 14.86 17.51 6.89
C ILE A 835 13.57 17.90 7.63
N TRP A 836 13.14 19.15 7.54
CA TRP A 836 11.93 19.66 8.16
C TRP A 836 10.66 19.25 7.38
N LEU A 837 10.65 19.41 6.06
CA LEU A 837 9.52 19.07 5.18
C LEU A 837 9.26 17.55 5.12
N ASP A 838 10.32 16.72 5.02
CA ASP A 838 10.18 15.26 4.94
C ASP A 838 9.74 14.60 6.27
N HIS A 839 9.69 15.36 7.37
CA HIS A 839 9.40 14.88 8.72
C HIS A 839 8.36 15.73 9.47
N GLU A 840 7.41 16.33 8.74
CA GLU A 840 6.33 17.16 9.29
C GLU A 840 5.57 16.48 10.46
N ASP A 841 5.34 15.16 10.36
CA ASP A 841 4.63 14.37 11.38
C ASP A 841 5.39 14.21 12.72
N GLN A 842 6.67 14.57 12.77
CA GLN A 842 7.48 14.51 14.00
C GLN A 842 7.58 15.87 14.73
N LEU A 843 7.03 16.94 14.16
CA LEU A 843 7.17 18.33 14.68
C LEU A 843 6.37 18.64 15.94
N GLU A 844 5.44 17.77 16.35
CA GLU A 844 4.84 17.85 17.70
C GLU A 844 5.87 17.52 18.82
N ARG A 845 7.08 17.07 18.48
CA ARG A 845 8.19 16.91 19.42
C ARG A 845 9.04 18.17 19.49
N PRO A 846 9.48 18.60 20.69
CA PRO A 846 10.46 19.67 20.80
C PRO A 846 11.79 19.26 20.15
N PHE A 847 12.48 20.24 19.56
CA PHE A 847 13.84 20.09 19.05
C PHE A 847 14.79 19.52 20.14
N PRO A 848 15.86 18.80 19.73
CA PRO A 848 16.77 18.12 20.64
C PRO A 848 17.32 19.03 21.76
N THR A 849 17.21 18.56 22.99
CA THR A 849 17.22 19.36 24.23
C THR A 849 18.60 19.83 24.72
N GLU A 850 19.55 20.04 23.80
CA GLU A 850 20.90 20.54 24.12
C GLU A 850 21.14 21.98 23.67
N ALA A 851 20.28 22.55 22.80
CA ALA A 851 20.18 23.99 22.60
C ALA A 851 19.31 24.62 23.70
N ALA A 852 19.62 25.86 24.11
CA ALA A 852 18.81 26.55 25.12
C ALA A 852 17.40 26.88 24.54
N PRO A 853 16.32 26.87 25.35
CA PRO A 853 14.99 27.24 24.88
C PRO A 853 14.92 28.65 24.26
N GLU A 854 15.77 29.56 24.75
CA GLU A 854 15.91 30.92 24.24
C GLU A 854 16.61 30.97 22.87
N GLU A 855 17.57 30.08 22.63
CA GLU A 855 18.23 29.90 21.32
C GLU A 855 17.28 29.23 20.33
N LEU A 856 16.54 28.21 20.75
CA LEU A 856 15.53 27.55 19.92
C LEU A 856 14.45 28.53 19.45
N GLU A 857 13.94 29.39 20.34
CA GLU A 857 12.93 30.38 19.97
C GLU A 857 13.53 31.53 19.13
N ALA A 858 14.81 31.88 19.33
CA ALA A 858 15.54 32.80 18.45
C ALA A 858 15.83 32.19 17.06
N SER A 859 16.02 30.88 16.96
CA SER A 859 16.11 30.14 15.69
C SER A 859 14.77 30.06 14.98
N LYS A 860 13.67 29.75 15.68
CA LYS A 860 12.31 29.82 15.08
C LYS A 860 12.00 31.22 14.57
N ARG A 861 12.38 32.27 15.30
CA ARG A 861 12.27 33.65 14.80
C ARG A 861 13.14 33.88 13.59
N HIS A 862 14.43 33.54 13.60
CA HIS A 862 15.26 33.66 12.39
C HIS A 862 14.71 32.91 11.17
N VAL A 863 14.08 31.75 11.37
CA VAL A 863 13.42 31.00 10.29
C VAL A 863 12.15 31.72 9.82
N ALA A 864 11.29 32.20 10.73
CA ALA A 864 10.12 33.00 10.37
C ALA A 864 10.51 34.33 9.68
N ASP A 865 11.44 35.08 10.25
CA ASP A 865 12.00 36.33 9.72
C ASP A 865 12.64 36.12 8.33
N PHE A 866 13.27 34.95 8.09
CA PHE A 866 13.84 34.59 6.78
C PHE A 866 12.77 34.18 5.76
N VAL A 867 11.80 33.35 6.17
CA VAL A 867 10.66 32.92 5.35
C VAL A 867 9.80 34.13 4.92
N LEU A 868 9.53 35.04 5.85
CA LEU A 868 8.84 36.30 5.59
C LEU A 868 9.72 37.27 4.78
N GLY A 869 11.02 37.36 5.06
CA GLY A 869 11.97 38.16 4.31
C GLY A 869 12.12 37.73 2.84
N LEU A 870 11.98 36.43 2.53
CA LEU A 870 11.88 35.93 1.16
C LEU A 870 10.57 36.38 0.48
N ALA A 871 9.47 36.50 1.23
CA ALA A 871 8.18 36.90 0.69
C ALA A 871 8.06 38.42 0.45
N GLU A 872 8.62 39.26 1.33
CA GLU A 872 8.53 40.73 1.25
C GLU A 872 9.09 41.33 -0.05
N PHE A 873 10.02 40.63 -0.72
CA PHE A 873 10.67 41.10 -1.96
C PHE A 873 9.88 40.82 -3.26
N SER A 874 8.61 40.37 -3.22
CA SER A 874 7.87 39.98 -4.43
C SER A 874 6.54 40.72 -4.65
N THR A 875 6.53 41.63 -5.64
CA THR A 875 5.27 42.17 -6.19
C THR A 875 4.53 41.08 -6.99
N PRO A 876 3.21 41.25 -7.27
CA PRO A 876 2.44 40.27 -8.06
C PRO A 876 2.92 40.03 -9.51
N VAL A 877 3.89 40.83 -9.99
CA VAL A 877 4.56 40.63 -11.28
C VAL A 877 5.76 39.70 -11.13
N GLU A 878 6.52 39.81 -10.04
CA GLU A 878 7.73 39.01 -9.77
C GLU A 878 7.39 37.58 -9.31
N ARG A 879 6.29 37.39 -8.57
CA ARG A 879 5.76 36.05 -8.24
C ARG A 879 5.39 35.18 -9.47
N ARG A 880 5.48 35.73 -10.69
CA ARG A 880 5.22 35.00 -11.95
C ARG A 880 6.49 34.65 -12.73
N THR A 881 7.68 35.05 -12.26
CA THR A 881 8.91 34.96 -13.07
C THR A 881 10.14 34.36 -12.39
N ASN A 882 10.17 34.22 -11.05
CA ASN A 882 10.96 33.23 -10.26
C ASN A 882 10.78 33.52 -8.75
N SER A 883 10.93 32.58 -7.80
CA SER A 883 11.33 31.16 -7.87
C SER A 883 10.42 30.28 -7.00
N GLU A 884 10.48 28.96 -7.15
CA GLU A 884 9.65 28.01 -6.37
C GLU A 884 9.84 28.15 -4.85
N LEU A 885 11.08 28.38 -4.37
CA LEU A 885 11.35 28.60 -2.94
C LEU A 885 10.57 29.77 -2.34
N ALA A 886 10.33 30.84 -3.10
CA ALA A 886 9.57 31.99 -2.59
C ALA A 886 8.06 31.69 -2.47
N LEU A 887 7.53 30.86 -3.38
CA LEU A 887 6.14 30.41 -3.32
C LEU A 887 5.94 29.36 -2.21
N GLN A 888 6.89 28.43 -2.07
CA GLN A 888 6.93 27.46 -0.96
C GLN A 888 7.03 28.18 0.38
N ALA A 889 7.98 29.11 0.56
CA ALA A 889 8.12 29.90 1.79
C ALA A 889 6.82 30.64 2.16
N TRP A 890 6.12 31.24 1.18
CA TRP A 890 4.83 31.90 1.42
C TRP A 890 3.74 30.93 1.91
N TRP A 891 3.61 29.74 1.30
CA TRP A 891 2.63 28.75 1.74
C TRP A 891 3.01 28.07 3.05
N THR A 892 4.29 27.79 3.29
CA THR A 892 4.77 27.34 4.61
C THR A 892 4.49 28.38 5.70
N ALA A 893 4.59 29.69 5.43
CA ALA A 893 4.18 30.72 6.40
C ALA A 893 2.67 30.71 6.70
N VAL A 894 1.84 30.39 5.70
CA VAL A 894 0.38 30.20 5.82
C VAL A 894 0.05 28.95 6.64
N GLU A 895 0.68 27.82 6.33
CA GLU A 895 0.53 26.52 6.99
C GLU A 895 1.00 26.58 8.45
N MET A 896 2.10 27.27 8.73
CA MET A 896 2.60 27.61 10.08
C MET A 896 1.72 28.65 10.81
N ARG A 897 0.76 29.28 10.13
CA ARG A 897 -0.20 30.26 10.67
C ARG A 897 0.46 31.50 11.28
N LEU A 898 1.60 31.94 10.72
CA LEU A 898 2.36 33.09 11.21
C LEU A 898 1.54 34.39 11.12
N PRO A 899 1.21 35.09 12.24
CA PRO A 899 0.33 36.26 12.23
C PRO A 899 0.86 37.43 11.37
N GLU A 900 2.16 37.44 11.10
CA GLU A 900 2.82 38.36 10.17
C GLU A 900 2.26 38.26 8.74
N VAL A 901 1.83 37.07 8.28
CA VAL A 901 1.16 36.87 6.98
C VAL A 901 -0.17 37.63 6.94
N VAL A 902 -0.95 37.55 8.02
CA VAL A 902 -2.20 38.33 8.17
C VAL A 902 -1.91 39.82 8.14
N SER A 903 -0.83 40.26 8.81
CA SER A 903 -0.39 41.66 8.84
C SER A 903 0.04 42.16 7.47
N ALA A 904 0.77 41.36 6.69
CA ALA A 904 1.19 41.69 5.32
C ALA A 904 -0.01 41.83 4.36
N ILE A 905 -1.01 40.96 4.47
CA ILE A 905 -2.24 41.03 3.66
C ILE A 905 -3.10 42.24 4.09
N ARG A 906 -3.24 42.50 5.40
CA ARG A 906 -3.89 43.74 5.93
C ARG A 906 -3.22 45.00 5.39
N THR A 907 -1.89 45.03 5.37
CA THR A 907 -1.10 46.20 4.94
C THR A 907 -1.29 46.48 3.45
N ARG A 908 -1.12 45.47 2.59
CA ARG A 908 -1.36 45.60 1.13
C ARG A 908 -2.78 46.08 0.82
N ALA A 909 -3.78 45.57 1.54
CA ALA A 909 -5.17 46.01 1.39
C ALA A 909 -5.41 47.47 1.86
N ALA A 910 -4.77 47.90 2.94
CA ALA A 910 -4.87 49.26 3.46
C ALA A 910 -4.20 50.31 2.53
N GLU A 911 -3.11 49.93 1.86
CA GLU A 911 -2.45 50.71 0.82
C GLU A 911 -3.24 50.76 -0.50
N GLY A 912 -4.27 49.93 -0.65
CA GLY A 912 -5.09 49.86 -1.86
C GLY A 912 -4.46 49.04 -2.99
N GLN A 913 -3.45 48.21 -2.70
CA GLN A 913 -2.92 47.25 -3.66
C GLN A 913 -4.00 46.21 -4.02
N PRO A 914 -4.03 45.67 -5.25
CA PRO A 914 -4.92 44.58 -5.59
C PRO A 914 -4.48 43.31 -4.84
N LEU A 915 -5.37 42.77 -4.00
CA LEU A 915 -5.25 41.39 -3.53
C LEU A 915 -5.67 40.44 -4.65
N ASP A 916 -5.03 39.29 -4.73
CA ASP A 916 -5.46 38.19 -5.59
C ASP A 916 -6.03 37.02 -4.78
N ARG A 917 -6.41 35.95 -5.47
CA ARG A 917 -7.05 34.80 -4.85
C ARG A 917 -6.11 34.02 -3.92
N SER A 918 -4.80 34.01 -4.17
CA SER A 918 -3.83 33.38 -3.25
C SER A 918 -3.78 34.09 -1.89
N ASP A 919 -4.05 35.40 -1.84
CA ASP A 919 -4.15 36.15 -0.57
C ASP A 919 -5.45 35.81 0.19
N LEU A 920 -6.53 35.44 -0.51
CA LEU A 920 -7.80 35.03 0.10
C LEU A 920 -7.74 33.57 0.59
N ASP A 921 -7.22 32.68 -0.27
CA ASP A 921 -7.03 31.26 0.03
C ASP A 921 -6.01 31.11 1.19
N ALA A 922 -4.95 31.94 1.24
CA ALA A 922 -4.04 32.01 2.38
C ALA A 922 -4.77 32.32 3.70
N LEU A 923 -5.59 33.38 3.75
CA LEU A 923 -6.37 33.71 4.96
C LEU A 923 -7.41 32.63 5.30
N GLN A 924 -7.87 31.85 4.32
CA GLN A 924 -8.76 30.71 4.55
C GLN A 924 -8.02 29.58 5.30
N GLU A 925 -6.90 29.11 4.75
CA GLU A 925 -6.13 27.97 5.31
C GLU A 925 -5.48 28.29 6.67
N MET A 926 -5.09 29.55 6.89
CA MET A 926 -4.61 29.99 8.20
C MET A 926 -5.66 29.77 9.31
N GLY A 927 -6.94 30.01 9.02
CA GLY A 927 -8.05 29.78 9.96
C GLY A 927 -8.00 30.52 11.30
N THR A 928 -7.02 31.40 11.53
CA THR A 928 -6.83 32.09 12.81
C THR A 928 -7.90 33.16 13.05
N ALA A 929 -8.13 33.55 14.30
CA ALA A 929 -9.10 34.60 14.64
C ALA A 929 -8.78 35.93 13.91
N GLU A 930 -7.49 36.25 13.75
CA GLU A 930 -7.01 37.44 13.05
C GLU A 930 -7.15 37.30 11.52
N ALA A 931 -6.96 36.10 10.96
CA ALA A 931 -7.22 35.85 9.54
C ALA A 931 -8.71 35.96 9.21
N VAL A 932 -9.59 35.38 10.05
CA VAL A 932 -11.05 35.49 9.92
C VAL A 932 -11.53 36.94 10.10
N GLU A 933 -10.99 37.69 11.06
CA GLU A 933 -11.25 39.14 11.16
C GLU A 933 -10.79 39.89 9.90
N THR A 934 -9.66 39.48 9.29
CA THR A 934 -9.17 40.09 8.04
C THR A 934 -10.13 39.82 6.89
N LEU A 935 -10.59 38.59 6.69
CA LEU A 935 -11.60 38.26 5.67
C LEU A 935 -12.90 39.06 5.88
N LEU A 936 -13.34 39.24 7.13
CA LEU A 936 -14.49 40.06 7.47
C LEU A 936 -14.26 41.55 7.13
N LEU A 937 -13.07 42.09 7.40
CA LEU A 937 -12.70 43.46 7.04
C LEU A 937 -12.61 43.64 5.51
N LEU A 938 -11.96 42.71 4.80
CA LEU A 938 -11.83 42.70 3.34
C LEU A 938 -13.20 42.65 2.64
N SER A 939 -14.17 41.92 3.19
CA SER A 939 -15.55 41.86 2.66
C SER A 939 -16.24 43.24 2.54
N ARG A 940 -15.80 44.23 3.34
CA ARG A 940 -16.35 45.60 3.36
C ARG A 940 -15.75 46.52 2.30
N PHE A 941 -14.62 46.17 1.68
CA PHE A 941 -13.97 47.00 0.66
C PHE A 941 -14.83 47.14 -0.61
N ARG A 942 -14.51 48.14 -1.46
CA ARG A 942 -15.36 48.55 -2.60
C ARG A 942 -15.09 47.84 -3.94
N GLN A 943 -14.14 46.90 -4.01
CA GLN A 943 -13.83 46.19 -5.25
C GLN A 943 -14.91 45.11 -5.56
N PRO A 944 -15.63 45.15 -6.69
CA PRO A 944 -16.78 44.27 -6.92
C PRO A 944 -16.42 42.79 -7.09
N ALA A 945 -15.28 42.47 -7.72
CA ALA A 945 -14.85 41.08 -7.96
C ALA A 945 -14.55 40.34 -6.64
N LEU A 946 -13.73 40.95 -5.78
CA LEU A 946 -13.31 40.38 -4.51
C LEU A 946 -14.50 40.04 -3.58
N ARG A 947 -15.60 40.82 -3.65
CA ARG A 947 -16.83 40.56 -2.87
C ARG A 947 -17.53 39.26 -3.25
N ALA A 948 -17.49 38.86 -4.52
CA ALA A 948 -18.12 37.63 -4.98
C ALA A 948 -17.35 36.40 -4.46
N GLU A 949 -16.01 36.43 -4.57
CA GLU A 949 -15.17 35.34 -4.09
C GLU A 949 -15.17 35.25 -2.55
N VAL A 950 -14.99 36.37 -1.83
CA VAL A 950 -15.10 36.40 -0.36
C VAL A 950 -16.47 35.89 0.12
N GLY A 951 -17.55 36.16 -0.63
CA GLY A 951 -18.88 35.62 -0.34
C GLY A 951 -19.01 34.10 -0.51
N LEU A 952 -18.27 33.52 -1.47
CA LEU A 952 -18.18 32.06 -1.65
C LEU A 952 -17.27 31.43 -0.58
N LEU A 953 -16.15 32.06 -0.24
CA LEU A 953 -15.29 31.64 0.89
C LEU A 953 -16.08 31.57 2.20
N PHE A 954 -16.91 32.57 2.52
CA PHE A 954 -17.73 32.53 3.74
C PHE A 954 -18.78 31.40 3.73
N ALA A 955 -19.30 31.01 2.57
CA ALA A 955 -20.20 29.85 2.45
C ALA A 955 -19.47 28.50 2.56
N SER A 956 -18.18 28.45 2.20
CA SER A 956 -17.29 27.32 2.47
C SER A 956 -16.96 27.21 3.97
N LEU A 957 -16.37 28.27 4.54
CA LEU A 957 -15.94 28.35 5.94
C LEU A 957 -17.07 28.14 6.95
N ALA A 958 -18.31 28.47 6.60
CA ALA A 958 -19.48 28.21 7.45
C ALA A 958 -19.76 26.71 7.69
N GLN A 959 -19.10 25.79 6.99
CA GLN A 959 -19.21 24.34 7.21
C GLN A 959 -18.34 23.84 8.36
N ASP A 960 -17.23 24.52 8.69
CA ASP A 960 -16.41 24.17 9.84
C ASP A 960 -17.05 24.62 11.18
N ALA A 961 -17.04 23.75 12.18
CA ALA A 961 -17.71 23.99 13.45
C ALA A 961 -17.00 25.02 14.34
N LEU A 962 -15.66 25.07 14.31
CA LEU A 962 -14.84 25.99 15.12
C LEU A 962 -14.84 27.39 14.51
N VAL A 963 -14.72 27.50 13.18
CA VAL A 963 -14.87 28.75 12.44
C VAL A 963 -16.30 29.29 12.57
N ARG A 964 -17.33 28.43 12.49
CA ARG A 964 -18.72 28.81 12.78
C ARG A 964 -18.89 29.35 14.21
N GLN A 965 -18.26 28.72 15.21
CA GLN A 965 -18.28 29.24 16.58
C GLN A 965 -17.59 30.62 16.66
N ARG A 966 -16.39 30.77 16.09
CA ARG A 966 -15.65 32.05 16.11
C ARG A 966 -16.36 33.17 15.35
N LEU A 967 -17.01 32.86 14.22
CA LEU A 967 -17.89 33.79 13.51
C LEU A 967 -19.08 34.21 14.38
N THR A 968 -19.68 33.27 15.13
CA THR A 968 -20.78 33.57 16.05
C THR A 968 -20.34 34.48 17.20
N GLU A 969 -19.12 34.31 17.70
CA GLU A 969 -18.51 35.18 18.74
C GLU A 969 -18.02 36.55 18.21
N LEU A 970 -17.77 36.69 16.90
CA LEU A 970 -17.34 37.95 16.26
C LEU A 970 -18.50 38.77 15.65
N LEU A 971 -19.65 38.15 15.36
CA LEU A 971 -20.79 38.79 14.69
C LEU A 971 -21.89 39.29 15.66
N ASP A 972 -21.47 39.83 16.81
CA ASP A 972 -22.36 40.44 17.82
C ASP A 972 -23.21 41.59 17.24
N ASP A 973 -22.67 42.36 16.29
CA ASP A 973 -23.43 43.34 15.50
C ASP A 973 -23.71 42.85 14.08
N ARG A 974 -24.88 42.24 13.88
CA ARG A 974 -25.38 41.80 12.57
C ARG A 974 -25.65 42.95 11.60
N GLU A 975 -25.89 44.19 12.06
CA GLU A 975 -26.11 45.33 11.15
C GLU A 975 -24.83 45.67 10.36
N SER A 976 -23.67 45.31 10.89
CA SER A 976 -22.34 45.60 10.31
C SER A 976 -21.93 44.74 9.10
N VAL A 977 -22.77 43.78 8.68
CA VAL A 977 -22.56 42.90 7.51
C VAL A 977 -23.45 43.33 6.34
N PRO A 978 -22.94 43.39 5.09
CA PRO A 978 -23.74 43.69 3.90
C PRO A 978 -24.98 42.80 3.77
N ALA A 979 -26.14 43.40 3.49
CA ALA A 979 -27.45 42.73 3.57
C ALA A 979 -27.55 41.44 2.72
N GLU A 980 -26.92 41.42 1.54
CA GLU A 980 -26.92 40.30 0.60
C GLU A 980 -26.11 39.09 1.12
N LEU A 981 -25.04 39.34 1.89
CA LEU A 981 -24.28 38.30 2.60
C LEU A 981 -24.98 37.89 3.90
N ARG A 982 -25.62 38.84 4.58
CA ARG A 982 -26.38 38.59 5.80
C ARG A 982 -27.48 37.56 5.57
N GLN A 983 -28.33 37.78 4.56
CA GLN A 983 -29.43 36.86 4.22
C GLN A 983 -28.95 35.49 3.74
N ARG A 984 -27.81 35.40 3.03
CA ARG A 984 -27.36 34.16 2.38
C ARG A 984 -26.44 33.30 3.25
N VAL A 985 -25.74 33.89 4.22
CA VAL A 985 -24.73 33.19 5.03
C VAL A 985 -24.92 33.40 6.54
N VAL A 986 -25.24 34.61 7.01
CA VAL A 986 -25.30 34.90 8.45
C VAL A 986 -26.62 34.45 9.08
N ASP A 987 -27.76 34.84 8.51
CA ASP A 987 -29.08 34.53 9.07
C ASP A 987 -29.35 33.01 9.20
N PRO A 988 -28.92 32.12 8.27
CA PRO A 988 -29.02 30.67 8.43
C PRO A 988 -28.26 30.09 9.64
N LEU A 989 -27.21 30.75 10.13
CA LEU A 989 -26.39 30.25 11.25
C LEU A 989 -27.08 30.40 12.62
N PHE A 990 -28.10 31.24 12.72
CA PHE A 990 -28.75 31.60 13.99
C PHE A 990 -30.13 30.96 14.22
N VAL A 991 -30.55 30.00 13.39
CA VAL A 991 -31.89 29.38 13.45
C VAL A 991 -31.91 28.17 14.41
N VAL A 992 -32.30 28.39 15.67
CA VAL A 992 -32.59 27.31 16.65
C VAL A 992 -33.80 27.69 17.52
N GLU A 993 -34.95 27.04 17.30
CA GLU A 993 -36.08 27.05 18.26
C GLU A 993 -36.69 25.64 18.43
N LYS A 994 -37.48 25.46 19.50
CA LYS A 994 -37.86 24.16 20.06
C LYS A 994 -39.14 23.57 19.43
N PRO A 995 -39.28 22.23 19.36
CA PRO A 995 -40.51 21.59 18.93
C PRO A 995 -41.65 21.77 19.95
N GLN A 996 -42.88 21.86 19.44
CA GLN A 996 -44.12 21.70 20.22
C GLN A 996 -44.97 20.58 19.63
N VAL A 997 -45.89 20.04 20.43
CA VAL A 997 -46.71 18.86 20.11
C VAL A 997 -48.19 19.22 20.30
N ASP A 998 -49.05 18.85 19.36
CA ASP A 998 -50.51 19.06 19.48
C ASP A 998 -51.24 17.89 20.17
N THR A 999 -52.52 18.11 20.46
CA THR A 999 -53.35 17.21 21.27
C THR A 999 -53.79 15.91 20.58
N GLU A 1000 -53.49 15.72 19.28
CA GLU A 1000 -53.78 14.46 18.57
C GLU A 1000 -52.51 13.63 18.27
N GLY A 1001 -51.36 14.02 18.85
CA GLY A 1001 -50.18 13.16 18.99
C GLY A 1001 -49.49 12.77 17.68
N THR A 1002 -49.82 13.46 16.58
CA THR A 1002 -49.26 13.21 15.26
C THR A 1002 -48.09 14.16 15.01
N TRP A 1003 -46.90 13.62 14.76
CA TRP A 1003 -45.73 14.43 14.40
C TRP A 1003 -45.92 15.08 13.02
N ARG A 1004 -46.35 16.33 12.99
CA ARG A 1004 -46.08 17.20 11.85
C ARG A 1004 -44.65 17.71 11.96
N VAL A 1005 -43.84 17.40 10.94
CA VAL A 1005 -42.65 18.20 10.64
C VAL A 1005 -43.14 19.61 10.32
N CYS A 1006 -42.56 20.63 10.95
CA CYS A 1006 -42.93 22.01 10.63
C CYS A 1006 -42.47 22.37 9.20
N ASP A 1007 -43.38 22.90 8.39
CA ASP A 1007 -43.11 23.31 7.00
C ASP A 1007 -42.12 24.48 6.85
N SER A 1008 -41.56 24.98 7.97
CA SER A 1008 -40.57 26.07 8.00
C SER A 1008 -39.24 25.73 7.30
N VAL A 1009 -38.91 24.44 7.11
CA VAL A 1009 -37.74 24.02 6.30
C VAL A 1009 -38.09 23.95 4.81
N ALA A 1010 -39.35 23.66 4.45
CA ALA A 1010 -39.80 23.64 3.05
C ALA A 1010 -39.85 25.06 2.45
N ALA A 1011 -40.08 26.10 3.26
CA ALA A 1011 -40.06 27.49 2.82
C ALA A 1011 -38.65 27.98 2.42
N GLY A 1012 -37.60 27.55 3.14
CA GLY A 1012 -36.23 28.06 2.96
C GLY A 1012 -35.55 27.64 1.65
N VAL A 1013 -35.88 26.46 1.12
CA VAL A 1013 -35.37 26.00 -0.19
C VAL A 1013 -36.17 26.60 -1.37
N SER A 1014 -37.43 26.97 -1.12
CA SER A 1014 -38.34 27.48 -2.16
C SER A 1014 -38.03 28.91 -2.62
N SER A 1015 -37.17 29.65 -1.91
CA SER A 1015 -36.82 31.06 -2.23
C SER A 1015 -35.56 31.22 -3.11
N LEU A 1016 -34.81 30.15 -3.37
CA LEU A 1016 -33.65 30.19 -4.29
C LEU A 1016 -34.03 30.17 -5.79
N GLY A 1017 -35.32 30.07 -6.10
CA GLY A 1017 -35.82 29.78 -7.46
C GLY A 1017 -36.86 30.77 -8.01
N GLN A 1018 -36.69 32.08 -7.81
CA GLN A 1018 -37.46 33.07 -8.58
C GLN A 1018 -36.81 34.47 -8.65
N ALA A 1019 -36.38 34.84 -9.85
CA ALA A 1019 -36.09 36.23 -10.22
C ALA A 1019 -37.42 37.02 -10.44
N PRO A 1020 -37.42 38.36 -10.34
CA PRO A 1020 -38.61 39.17 -10.62
C PRO A 1020 -39.08 39.00 -12.08
N PRO A 1021 -40.38 39.20 -12.37
CA PRO A 1021 -40.94 38.97 -13.70
C PRO A 1021 -40.44 40.01 -14.72
N PHE A 1022 -39.54 39.58 -15.59
CA PHE A 1022 -39.20 40.31 -16.82
C PHE A 1022 -40.31 40.16 -17.86
N ASP A 1023 -40.65 41.25 -18.56
CA ASP A 1023 -41.69 41.24 -19.60
C ASP A 1023 -41.23 40.38 -20.81
N ALA A 1024 -42.08 39.42 -21.18
CA ALA A 1024 -41.73 38.29 -22.04
C ALA A 1024 -41.61 38.62 -23.55
N LYS A 1025 -41.44 39.90 -23.90
CA LYS A 1025 -41.25 40.35 -25.29
C LYS A 1025 -39.83 40.76 -25.65
N ASP A 1026 -39.09 41.39 -24.73
CA ASP A 1026 -37.71 41.84 -25.02
C ASP A 1026 -36.65 40.76 -24.73
N ALA A 1027 -36.96 39.80 -23.84
CA ALA A 1027 -36.04 38.72 -23.47
C ALA A 1027 -35.57 37.89 -24.68
N THR A 1028 -36.45 37.61 -25.64
CA THR A 1028 -36.10 36.88 -26.87
C THR A 1028 -35.17 37.69 -27.75
N ALA A 1029 -35.41 39.00 -27.91
CA ALA A 1029 -34.62 39.87 -28.77
C ALA A 1029 -33.19 40.07 -28.23
N GLU A 1030 -33.01 40.22 -26.92
CA GLU A 1030 -31.67 40.36 -26.33
C GLU A 1030 -30.93 39.01 -26.25
N ARG A 1031 -31.64 37.91 -25.96
CA ARG A 1031 -31.08 36.55 -26.04
C ARG A 1031 -30.61 36.22 -27.46
N ASP A 1032 -31.38 36.56 -28.50
CA ASP A 1032 -31.00 36.34 -29.89
C ASP A 1032 -29.81 37.22 -30.30
N LYS A 1033 -29.69 38.47 -29.80
CA LYS A 1033 -28.46 39.27 -29.96
C LYS A 1033 -27.25 38.60 -29.32
N GLN A 1034 -27.36 38.15 -28.07
CA GLN A 1034 -26.25 37.52 -27.35
C GLN A 1034 -25.81 36.21 -28.03
N ILE A 1035 -26.77 35.38 -28.46
CA ILE A 1035 -26.53 34.18 -29.26
C ILE A 1035 -25.92 34.53 -30.63
N ALA A 1036 -26.31 35.64 -31.27
CA ALA A 1036 -25.70 36.10 -32.52
C ALA A 1036 -24.25 36.60 -32.31
N VAL A 1037 -23.95 37.27 -31.20
CA VAL A 1037 -22.58 37.68 -30.83
C VAL A 1037 -21.72 36.44 -30.55
N LEU A 1038 -22.19 35.48 -29.75
CA LEU A 1038 -21.48 34.23 -29.49
C LEU A 1038 -21.23 33.42 -30.76
N LYS A 1039 -22.24 33.28 -31.64
CA LYS A 1039 -22.08 32.61 -32.95
C LYS A 1039 -21.10 33.34 -33.85
N LYS A 1040 -21.05 34.68 -33.82
CA LYS A 1040 -20.07 35.48 -34.58
C LYS A 1040 -18.65 35.34 -34.03
N TRP A 1041 -18.49 35.20 -32.71
CA TRP A 1041 -17.22 34.96 -32.04
C TRP A 1041 -16.69 33.55 -32.35
N LEU A 1042 -17.52 32.51 -32.18
CA LEU A 1042 -17.24 31.13 -32.57
C LEU A 1042 -16.90 30.98 -34.06
N ALA A 1043 -17.61 31.68 -34.95
CA ALA A 1043 -17.29 31.69 -36.38
C ALA A 1043 -15.92 32.34 -36.67
N GLY A 1044 -15.54 33.40 -35.93
CA GLY A 1044 -14.21 34.00 -36.01
C GLY A 1044 -13.11 33.05 -35.54
N TYR A 1045 -13.33 32.35 -34.43
CA TYR A 1045 -12.39 31.38 -33.87
C TYR A 1045 -12.21 30.16 -34.80
N SER A 1046 -13.32 29.63 -35.35
CA SER A 1046 -13.31 28.56 -36.35
C SER A 1046 -12.61 28.98 -37.65
N ALA A 1047 -12.78 30.24 -38.10
CA ALA A 1047 -12.06 30.76 -39.26
C ALA A 1047 -10.55 30.91 -39.00
N ALA A 1048 -10.13 31.28 -37.79
CA ALA A 1048 -8.72 31.31 -37.39
C ALA A 1048 -8.13 29.88 -37.34
N HIS A 1049 -8.86 28.92 -36.76
CA HIS A 1049 -8.50 27.50 -36.76
C HIS A 1049 -8.34 26.94 -38.19
N HIS A 1050 -9.27 27.24 -39.10
CA HIS A 1050 -9.16 26.90 -40.54
C HIS A 1050 -8.08 27.67 -41.32
N ARG A 1051 -7.36 28.59 -40.68
CA ARG A 1051 -6.21 29.32 -41.24
C ARG A 1051 -4.91 28.72 -40.73
N LEU A 1052 -4.80 28.53 -39.41
CA LEU A 1052 -3.69 27.81 -38.75
C LEU A 1052 -3.55 26.39 -39.28
N LYS A 1053 -4.67 25.64 -39.38
CA LYS A 1053 -4.66 24.29 -39.92
C LYS A 1053 -4.17 24.24 -41.37
N ARG A 1054 -4.51 25.23 -42.22
CA ARG A 1054 -3.98 25.29 -43.60
C ARG A 1054 -2.49 25.63 -43.63
N LEU A 1055 -2.02 26.56 -42.81
CA LEU A 1055 -0.58 26.85 -42.69
C LEU A 1055 0.24 25.61 -42.28
N TYR A 1056 -0.36 24.70 -41.51
CA TYR A 1056 0.22 23.42 -41.13
C TYR A 1056 0.08 22.34 -42.24
N ASP A 1057 -1.11 22.16 -42.79
CA ASP A 1057 -1.41 21.16 -43.84
C ASP A 1057 -0.71 21.48 -45.18
N ASP A 1058 -0.46 22.76 -45.50
CA ASP A 1058 0.27 23.23 -46.69
C ASP A 1058 1.81 23.19 -46.50
N GLY A 1059 2.32 22.75 -45.35
CA GLY A 1059 3.74 22.43 -45.10
C GLY A 1059 4.72 23.62 -44.98
N GLY A 1060 4.23 24.85 -44.91
CA GLY A 1060 5.01 26.08 -45.11
C GLY A 1060 5.86 26.58 -43.94
N LEU A 1061 6.49 25.71 -43.13
CA LEU A 1061 7.25 26.11 -41.93
C LEU A 1061 8.74 25.69 -41.90
N PHE A 1062 9.33 25.30 -43.03
CA PHE A 1062 10.78 25.14 -43.18
C PHE A 1062 11.29 25.54 -44.59
N GLU A 1063 11.31 26.84 -44.89
CA GLU A 1063 12.25 27.47 -45.85
C GLU A 1063 12.07 29.00 -45.86
N GLY A 1064 13.15 29.77 -45.58
CA GLY A 1064 13.17 31.24 -45.76
C GLY A 1064 13.77 32.06 -44.61
N GLU A 1065 15.02 32.49 -44.81
CA GLU A 1065 15.76 33.63 -44.19
C GLU A 1065 15.71 33.86 -42.66
N GLN A 1066 16.90 34.00 -42.06
CA GLN A 1066 17.06 34.34 -40.63
C GLN A 1066 16.85 35.84 -40.38
N ASP A 1067 15.97 36.18 -39.44
CA ASP A 1067 15.92 37.52 -38.84
C ASP A 1067 17.08 37.67 -37.82
N PRO A 1068 17.99 38.66 -37.96
CA PRO A 1068 19.10 38.84 -37.04
C PRO A 1068 18.72 39.25 -35.60
N ASP A 1069 17.54 39.85 -35.40
CA ASP A 1069 17.14 40.49 -34.14
C ASP A 1069 16.17 39.62 -33.29
N ALA A 1070 15.96 38.35 -33.65
CA ALA A 1070 15.10 37.42 -32.91
C ALA A 1070 15.84 36.75 -31.73
N GLU A 1071 15.41 37.02 -30.49
CA GLU A 1071 15.96 36.36 -29.29
C GLU A 1071 15.70 34.84 -29.29
N TYR A 1072 16.76 34.08 -28.97
CA TYR A 1072 16.73 32.61 -29.01
C TYR A 1072 16.06 32.03 -27.75
N ILE A 1073 14.74 31.85 -27.82
CA ILE A 1073 14.00 31.05 -26.84
C ILE A 1073 14.23 29.56 -27.15
N GLY A 1074 14.99 28.89 -26.29
CA GLY A 1074 15.23 27.45 -26.39
C GLY A 1074 13.97 26.62 -26.08
N PRO A 1075 13.95 25.33 -26.47
CA PRO A 1075 12.81 24.46 -26.22
C PRO A 1075 12.75 24.07 -24.74
N THR A 1076 11.96 24.80 -23.95
CA THR A 1076 11.38 24.27 -22.72
C THR A 1076 10.27 23.28 -23.09
N ASP A 1077 10.25 22.12 -22.44
CA ASP A 1077 9.17 21.15 -22.57
C ASP A 1077 7.81 21.72 -22.11
N TYR A 1078 6.74 20.94 -22.34
CA TYR A 1078 5.32 21.33 -22.23
C TYR A 1078 4.82 22.33 -23.29
N TYR A 1079 4.65 21.86 -24.54
CA TYR A 1079 3.41 22.09 -25.31
C TYR A 1079 3.28 21.10 -26.48
N THR A 1080 2.81 19.88 -26.19
CA THR A 1080 2.34 18.99 -27.26
C THR A 1080 0.98 19.49 -27.77
N PRO A 1081 0.74 19.55 -29.11
CA PRO A 1081 -0.53 20.05 -29.65
C PRO A 1081 -1.80 19.31 -29.18
N SER A 1082 -1.68 18.09 -28.65
CA SER A 1082 -2.78 17.35 -28.04
C SER A 1082 -3.26 17.96 -26.72
N GLY A 1083 -2.36 18.32 -25.79
CA GLY A 1083 -2.76 18.87 -24.49
C GLY A 1083 -3.57 20.16 -24.63
N THR A 1084 -3.18 21.01 -25.58
CA THR A 1084 -3.92 22.24 -25.92
C THR A 1084 -5.29 21.95 -26.55
N LEU A 1085 -5.44 20.84 -27.30
CA LEU A 1085 -6.73 20.43 -27.88
C LEU A 1085 -7.69 19.89 -26.81
N ASP A 1086 -7.19 19.06 -25.89
CA ASP A 1086 -8.00 18.46 -24.83
C ASP A 1086 -8.45 19.52 -23.81
N TYR A 1087 -7.58 20.47 -23.42
CA TYR A 1087 -7.97 21.61 -22.59
C TYR A 1087 -9.00 22.53 -23.28
N ILE A 1088 -8.85 22.82 -24.58
CA ILE A 1088 -9.85 23.60 -25.33
C ILE A 1088 -11.19 22.88 -25.41
N ARG A 1089 -11.18 21.54 -25.48
CA ARG A 1089 -12.40 20.72 -25.48
C ARG A 1089 -13.08 20.74 -24.12
N GLU A 1090 -12.34 20.55 -23.03
CA GLU A 1090 -12.83 20.64 -21.66
C GLU A 1090 -13.49 22.00 -21.38
N GLN A 1091 -12.85 23.11 -21.81
CA GLN A 1091 -13.48 24.44 -21.68
C GLN A 1091 -14.71 24.61 -22.58
N GLN A 1092 -14.78 23.97 -23.75
CA GLN A 1092 -15.99 23.99 -24.61
C GLN A 1092 -17.14 23.17 -24.02
N GLU A 1093 -16.84 22.04 -23.36
CA GLU A 1093 -17.83 21.20 -22.70
C GLU A 1093 -18.33 21.90 -21.42
N ARG A 1094 -17.47 22.53 -20.60
CA ARG A 1094 -17.90 23.33 -19.44
C ARG A 1094 -18.74 24.57 -19.82
N ILE A 1095 -18.39 25.29 -20.89
CA ILE A 1095 -19.17 26.42 -21.44
C ILE A 1095 -20.50 25.96 -22.12
N ALA A 1096 -20.73 24.65 -22.25
CA ALA A 1096 -22.01 24.07 -22.68
C ALA A 1096 -22.86 23.53 -21.52
N GLU A 1097 -22.29 23.43 -20.31
CA GLU A 1097 -23.00 23.08 -19.07
C GLU A 1097 -23.40 24.31 -18.22
N GLU A 1098 -22.67 25.42 -18.36
CA GLU A 1098 -22.97 26.76 -17.79
C GLU A 1098 -24.07 27.54 -18.55
#